data_AF-A0A2V8I026-F1
#
_entry.id   AF-A0A2V8I026-F1
#
_cell.length_a   1.000
_cell.length_b   1.000
_cell.length_c   1.000
_cell.angle_alpha   90.00
_cell.angle_beta   90.00
_cell.angle_gamma   90.00
#
_symmetry.space_group_name_H-M   'P 1'
#
loop_
_entity.id
_entity.type
_entity.pdbx_description
1 polymer ?
#
loop_
_entity_poly.entity_id
_entity_poly.type
_entity_poly.pdbx_seq_one_letter_code
_entity_poly.pdbx_strand_id
1 'polypeptide(L)'
;MAFCGYTIGPPAKLPPAGSGPVLYQYALCFERQGGTSVIDPQTYIYYIQLKPSQPSQDRWVPYNDLTEQIVLQDFKRLWGTNFLDDLSIETRDFVFSNGVVGKIVIYNMEERQRIKIVDYVGSKKVEQSKIEEELKKKSIAIRLDSFIDPSLVRRVAGIVRDLYAEKGYQYAEVKPEVKEVSGGPKLVHLTFNITEGPKVKIGKVDFLGNTAISDGTLARKLKDNKGPNLFSFMLGSGTYKEDKWGDDAEKVIEYYRQKGYVQARVGQPELRVLEDSTDGKTRYIELQIPVTEGRRYRVGEFTFAGNKVVKSEGLRPLFKLETGDYYNEKKIRDGLKKAQELYGSGGYFEFVGFPDLDFPNEPKPGVGQPGVQPGEGDGAGDGKTTTSSAASVPPLAPAPPAAKSDAPVVNVTVRMEEGKQYFVNRITFVGNTTTRDNVIRREIRLFEGGVFNTEALKYSVRRINQLGYFKNVEGEAIDVQKTPGADAKVDVKIKVEEQNRNQITFGAGVSQYDGFFGQLAFQTSNFMGRGETFSVSLQQGDLAKNYQVGFTEPFLFDRPITAGVDVYRQDIRYINQFTQSTAGGSMVWGFPVAPFARIFANYSYQRVKIKDINSAYLNPTVLQANPFLRDSLLVDLNGTTVQNGTRRIGKIGPSFIYNTVDNPIFPTTGRKYTLGFDFAGIGGNTQFMSPSMDGVWYLKVNNRTSIGLHGQFQYIRPYGDTKDLPIFEKVFLGGEYSIRGYDLRSVGPRDPISRLVTGGNKSLLFNAEYLINIAGPVRLVLFYDAGQVQDVGHSFAWKDPVTQTTALNVLSPDAASILYSVLNPITSPFQYQTSTIGQASAFKTSTGAEIRFFMPVLNVPFRLIMALNPQRSGVLDNNLQPEKLFKFRFAVGTTF
;
A
#
# COMPACT_ATOMS: atom_id res chain seq x y z
N MET A 1 5.31 59.73 48.60
CA MET A 1 4.99 59.73 47.16
C MET A 1 4.29 58.42 46.84
N ALA A 2 3.17 58.45 46.12
CA ALA A 2 2.46 57.23 45.70
C ALA A 2 2.71 57.00 44.20
N PHE A 3 3.01 55.77 43.81
CA PHE A 3 3.13 55.34 42.41
C PHE A 3 2.73 53.88 42.30
N CYS A 4 1.94 53.54 41.29
CA CYS A 4 1.53 52.16 40.98
C CYS A 4 0.87 51.41 42.16
N GLY A 5 0.11 52.12 42.99
CA GLY A 5 -0.52 51.58 44.19
C GLY A 5 0.40 51.40 45.41
N TYR A 6 1.70 51.71 45.29
CA TYR A 6 2.67 51.66 46.39
C TYR A 6 2.91 53.03 46.99
N THR A 7 3.04 53.10 48.31
CA THR A 7 3.45 54.30 49.05
C THR A 7 4.87 54.12 49.57
N ILE A 8 5.79 55.01 49.18
CA ILE A 8 7.11 55.03 49.84
C ILE A 8 6.98 55.78 51.17
N GLY A 9 7.24 55.07 52.26
CA GLY A 9 7.45 55.64 53.59
C GLY A 9 8.83 56.31 53.74
N PRO A 10 9.07 57.03 54.86
CA PRO A 10 10.37 57.61 55.14
C PRO A 10 11.45 56.51 55.27
N PRO A 11 12.69 56.74 54.81
CA PRO A 11 13.74 55.73 54.88
C PRO A 11 14.21 55.51 56.33
N ALA A 12 14.70 54.31 56.65
CA ALA A 12 15.19 53.98 57.99
C ALA A 12 16.45 54.77 58.40
N LYS A 13 17.26 55.17 57.41
CA LYS A 13 18.42 56.08 57.54
C LYS A 13 18.46 57.01 56.34
N LEU A 14 19.11 58.15 56.47
CA LEU A 14 19.34 59.08 55.37
C LEU A 14 20.66 58.75 54.65
N PRO A 15 20.78 59.02 53.34
CA PRO A 15 22.05 58.89 52.63
C PRO A 15 23.09 59.86 53.20
N PRO A 16 24.41 59.60 53.04
CA PRO A 16 25.45 60.52 53.46
C PRO A 16 25.22 61.93 52.89
N ALA A 17 25.23 62.95 53.76
CA ALA A 17 24.98 64.32 53.33
C ALA A 17 26.04 64.77 52.30
N GLY A 18 25.60 65.40 51.20
CA GLY A 18 26.48 65.83 50.11
C GLY A 18 26.81 64.75 49.06
N SER A 19 26.25 63.54 49.18
CA SER A 19 26.39 62.52 48.12
C SER A 19 25.65 62.92 46.84
N GLY A 20 26.15 62.48 45.67
CA GLY A 20 25.41 62.56 44.41
C GLY A 20 24.12 61.72 44.41
N PRO A 21 23.35 61.70 43.31
CA PRO A 21 22.10 60.96 43.24
C PRO A 21 22.28 59.48 43.60
N VAL A 22 21.37 58.94 44.41
CA VAL A 22 21.40 57.53 44.85
C VAL A 22 20.18 56.77 44.30
N LEU A 23 20.35 55.53 43.90
CA LEU A 23 19.24 54.66 43.52
C LEU A 23 18.45 54.28 44.77
N TYR A 24 17.30 54.91 44.99
CA TYR A 24 16.53 54.72 46.21
C TYR A 24 15.72 53.43 46.19
N GLN A 25 14.89 53.23 45.16
CA GLN A 25 14.05 52.04 45.01
C GLN A 25 13.72 51.81 43.53
N TYR A 26 13.16 50.65 43.19
CA TYR A 26 12.47 50.45 41.93
C TYR A 26 11.08 49.85 42.14
N ALA A 27 10.20 50.00 41.14
CA ALA A 27 8.82 49.52 41.19
C ALA A 27 8.40 48.88 39.87
N LEU A 28 7.51 47.89 39.96
CA LEU A 28 6.88 47.23 38.82
C LEU A 28 5.45 47.74 38.71
N CYS A 29 5.07 48.23 37.54
CA CYS A 29 3.82 48.95 37.34
C CYS A 29 3.03 48.36 36.17
N PHE A 30 1.78 47.99 36.43
CA PHE A 30 0.89 47.35 35.46
C PHE A 30 -0.36 48.21 35.19
N GLU A 31 -0.24 49.54 35.28
CA GLU A 31 -1.38 50.47 35.22
C GLU A 31 -2.20 50.33 33.94
N ARG A 32 -1.55 50.11 32.79
CA ARG A 32 -2.21 49.92 31.49
C ARG A 32 -3.10 48.68 31.41
N GLN A 33 -2.92 47.73 32.33
CA GLN A 33 -3.72 46.50 32.42
C GLN A 33 -4.51 46.38 33.73
N GLY A 34 -4.81 47.51 34.38
CA GLY A 34 -5.65 47.55 35.58
C GLY A 34 -4.90 47.32 36.90
N GLY A 35 -3.58 47.50 36.92
CA GLY A 35 -2.75 47.52 38.13
C GLY A 35 -2.44 46.15 38.75
N THR A 36 -2.86 45.05 38.11
CA THR A 36 -2.56 43.69 38.55
C THR A 36 -1.71 42.96 37.52
N SER A 37 -0.82 42.10 38.00
CA SER A 37 -0.01 41.23 37.15
C SER A 37 -0.56 39.82 37.19
N VAL A 38 -0.59 39.20 36.03
CA VAL A 38 -1.02 37.82 35.85
C VAL A 38 0.11 36.85 36.14
N ILE A 39 1.36 37.27 35.91
CA ILE A 39 2.56 36.56 36.32
C ILE A 39 2.88 36.94 37.77
N ASP A 40 3.46 36.02 38.54
CA ASP A 40 3.99 36.37 39.86
C ASP A 40 5.06 37.48 39.71
N PRO A 41 4.93 38.64 40.40
CA PRO A 41 5.90 39.72 40.35
C PRO A 41 7.36 39.31 40.65
N GLN A 42 7.57 38.25 41.43
CA GLN A 42 8.92 37.69 41.69
C GLN A 42 9.59 37.20 40.40
N THR A 43 8.81 36.79 39.41
CA THR A 43 9.33 36.38 38.09
C THR A 43 10.02 37.54 37.39
N TYR A 44 9.43 38.74 37.41
CA TYR A 44 10.07 39.92 36.82
C TYR A 44 11.28 40.38 37.63
N ILE A 45 11.20 40.30 38.96
CA ILE A 45 12.32 40.63 39.85
C ILE A 45 13.52 39.73 39.58
N TYR A 46 13.31 38.45 39.23
CA TYR A 46 14.39 37.54 38.84
C TYR A 46 15.18 38.04 37.61
N TYR A 47 14.51 38.67 36.64
CA TYR A 47 15.15 39.22 35.44
C TYR A 47 15.75 40.62 35.65
N ILE A 48 15.43 41.28 36.77
CA ILE A 48 15.94 42.60 37.15
C ILE A 48 17.21 42.44 38.00
N GLN A 49 18.33 42.92 37.46
CA GLN A 49 19.60 42.95 38.17
C GLN A 49 19.80 44.24 38.95
N LEU A 50 19.04 45.30 38.67
CA LEU A 50 19.06 46.53 39.44
C LEU A 50 18.84 46.24 40.94
N LYS A 51 19.84 46.56 41.77
CA LYS A 51 19.76 46.41 43.22
C LYS A 51 19.63 47.80 43.86
N PRO A 52 18.51 48.12 44.52
CA PRO A 52 18.31 49.43 45.13
C PRO A 52 19.17 49.57 46.39
N SER A 53 19.28 50.81 46.88
CA SER A 53 19.86 51.10 48.19
C SER A 53 19.11 50.36 49.30
N GLN A 54 19.80 50.07 50.41
CA GLN A 54 19.27 49.39 51.59
C GLN A 54 19.43 50.30 52.82
N PRO A 55 18.51 51.26 53.04
CA PRO A 55 18.62 52.25 54.12
C PRO A 55 18.72 51.64 55.53
N SER A 56 18.07 50.49 55.77
CA SER A 56 18.13 49.79 57.07
C SER A 56 19.52 49.24 57.41
N GLN A 57 20.34 48.98 56.39
CA GLN A 57 21.71 48.50 56.51
C GLN A 57 22.75 49.59 56.21
N ASP A 58 22.31 50.84 56.01
CA ASP A 58 23.17 51.98 55.67
C ASP A 58 23.98 51.82 54.37
N ARG A 59 23.45 51.03 53.42
CA ARG A 59 24.10 50.75 52.14
C ARG A 59 23.43 51.55 51.03
N TRP A 60 24.17 52.45 50.40
CA TRP A 60 23.66 53.34 49.36
C TRP A 60 24.30 53.04 48.01
N VAL A 61 23.49 52.89 46.97
CA VAL A 61 23.93 52.61 45.60
C VAL A 61 23.90 53.93 44.81
N PRO A 62 25.03 54.40 44.26
CA PRO A 62 25.03 55.61 43.44
C PRO A 62 24.25 55.39 42.14
N TYR A 63 23.48 56.39 41.73
CA TYR A 63 22.86 56.43 40.42
C TYR A 63 23.79 57.15 39.45
N ASN A 64 24.61 56.38 38.75
CA ASN A 64 25.61 56.83 37.77
C ASN A 64 25.44 56.06 36.44
N ASP A 65 26.31 56.34 35.47
CA ASP A 65 26.26 55.73 34.14
C ASP A 65 26.24 54.19 34.17
N LEU A 66 26.93 53.56 35.13
CA LEU A 66 26.90 52.11 35.31
C LEU A 66 25.50 51.62 35.73
N THR A 67 24.84 52.33 36.65
CA THR A 67 23.48 52.03 37.07
C THR A 67 22.50 52.22 35.91
N GLU A 68 22.65 53.24 35.08
CA GLU A 68 21.83 53.43 33.86
C GLU A 68 22.04 52.31 32.84
N GLN A 69 23.27 51.84 32.66
CA GLN A 69 23.55 50.67 31.81
C GLN A 69 22.87 49.40 32.33
N ILE A 70 22.82 49.19 33.66
CA ILE A 70 22.09 48.07 34.26
C ILE A 70 20.58 48.18 33.97
N VAL A 71 20.01 49.38 34.08
CA VAL A 71 18.59 49.63 33.73
C VAL A 71 18.31 49.28 32.26
N LEU A 72 19.19 49.67 31.33
CA LEU A 72 19.07 49.31 29.92
C LEU A 72 19.22 47.80 29.68
N GLN A 73 20.08 47.11 30.44
CA GLN A 73 20.19 45.66 30.36
C GLN A 73 18.96 44.96 30.95
N ASP A 74 18.38 45.49 32.01
CA ASP A 74 17.11 45.00 32.57
C ASP A 74 15.99 45.13 31.56
N PHE A 75 15.90 46.26 30.85
CA PHE A 75 14.97 46.41 29.72
C PHE A 75 15.12 45.27 28.72
N LYS A 76 16.35 45.00 28.26
CA LYS A 76 16.64 43.93 27.29
C LYS A 76 16.28 42.54 27.84
N ARG A 77 16.57 42.26 29.11
CA ARG A 77 16.22 40.97 29.76
C ARG A 77 14.72 40.80 29.88
N LEU A 78 14.02 41.81 30.38
CA LEU A 78 12.56 41.81 30.55
C LEU A 78 11.86 41.68 29.20
N TRP A 79 12.27 42.45 28.19
CA TRP A 79 11.73 42.33 26.84
C TRP A 79 12.01 40.95 26.23
N GLY A 80 13.20 40.41 26.47
CA GLY A 80 13.62 39.07 26.03
C GLY A 80 12.84 37.90 26.64
N THR A 81 12.08 38.13 27.72
CA THR A 81 11.18 37.11 28.29
C THR A 81 9.99 36.78 27.38
N ASN A 82 9.64 37.70 26.48
CA ASN A 82 8.43 37.63 25.65
C ASN A 82 7.11 37.57 26.45
N PHE A 83 7.11 38.00 27.71
CA PHE A 83 5.91 38.11 28.55
C PHE A 83 5.17 39.44 28.34
N LEU A 84 5.89 40.46 27.87
CA LEU A 84 5.42 41.84 27.80
C LEU A 84 5.06 42.24 26.37
N ASP A 85 3.93 42.92 26.24
CA ASP A 85 3.44 43.58 25.03
C ASP A 85 3.99 45.01 24.93
N ASP A 86 4.09 45.68 26.08
CA ASP A 86 4.76 46.97 26.21
C ASP A 86 5.64 47.01 27.47
N LEU A 87 6.76 47.72 27.34
CA LEU A 87 7.70 47.97 28.43
C LEU A 87 8.27 49.38 28.23
N SER A 88 8.14 50.21 29.25
CA SER A 88 8.86 51.49 29.35
C SER A 88 9.44 51.63 30.75
N ILE A 89 10.57 52.33 30.85
CA ILE A 89 11.21 52.59 32.13
C ILE A 89 11.28 54.09 32.31
N GLU A 90 10.73 54.59 33.41
CA GLU A 90 10.85 55.99 33.81
C GLU A 90 11.63 56.12 35.11
N THR A 91 12.28 57.25 35.33
CA THR A 91 12.97 57.55 36.59
C THR A 91 12.37 58.79 37.21
N ARG A 92 12.00 58.71 38.50
CA ARG A 92 11.47 59.84 39.27
C ARG A 92 12.39 60.23 40.40
N ASP A 93 12.42 61.52 40.72
CA ASP A 93 13.27 62.07 41.77
C ASP A 93 12.53 62.15 43.09
N PHE A 94 13.20 61.73 44.16
CA PHE A 94 12.76 61.79 45.54
C PHE A 94 13.80 62.54 46.36
N VAL A 95 13.49 63.74 46.82
CA VAL A 95 14.44 64.56 47.59
C VAL A 95 14.35 64.15 49.07
N PHE A 96 15.46 63.65 49.62
CA PHE A 96 15.57 63.34 51.04
C PHE A 96 15.59 64.62 51.88
N SER A 97 15.24 64.53 53.17
CA SER A 97 15.22 65.69 54.08
C SER A 97 16.59 66.36 54.27
N ASN A 98 17.68 65.67 53.94
CA ASN A 98 19.04 66.20 53.93
C ASN A 98 19.51 66.72 52.55
N GLY A 99 18.60 66.86 51.58
CA GLY A 99 18.86 67.46 50.27
C GLY A 99 19.44 66.52 49.20
N VAL A 100 19.79 65.28 49.54
CA VAL A 100 20.24 64.29 48.55
C VAL A 100 19.08 63.87 47.65
N VAL A 101 19.33 63.65 46.36
CA VAL A 101 18.33 63.14 45.39
C VAL A 101 18.37 61.62 45.35
N GLY A 102 17.27 60.98 45.73
CA GLY A 102 16.99 59.57 45.47
C GLY A 102 16.32 59.40 44.10
N LYS A 103 16.82 58.50 43.26
CA LYS A 103 16.20 58.09 42.00
C LYS A 103 15.32 56.85 42.23
N ILE A 104 14.09 56.89 41.75
CA ILE A 104 13.15 55.76 41.76
C ILE A 104 12.96 55.28 40.33
N VAL A 105 13.36 54.05 40.02
CA VAL A 105 13.23 53.46 38.68
C VAL A 105 11.92 52.70 38.58
N ILE A 106 11.09 53.05 37.61
CA ILE A 106 9.73 52.52 37.47
C ILE A 106 9.64 51.77 36.16
N TYR A 107 9.42 50.45 36.25
CA TYR A 107 9.21 49.58 35.10
C TYR A 107 7.71 49.54 34.80
N ASN A 108 7.27 50.35 33.84
CA ASN A 108 5.91 50.35 33.32
C ASN A 108 5.76 49.20 32.31
N MET A 109 4.96 48.21 32.67
CA MET A 109 4.83 46.95 31.97
C MET A 109 3.39 46.66 31.63
N GLU A 110 3.21 46.09 30.44
CA GLU A 110 1.95 45.55 29.99
C GLU A 110 2.19 44.13 29.50
N GLU A 111 1.52 43.16 30.10
CA GLU A 111 1.64 41.74 29.76
C GLU A 111 0.90 41.44 28.46
N ARG A 112 1.42 40.45 27.73
CA ARG A 112 0.79 39.94 26.51
C ARG A 112 -0.51 39.23 26.82
N GLN A 113 -1.38 39.21 25.82
CA GLN A 113 -2.58 38.40 25.84
C GLN A 113 -2.26 36.91 25.86
N ARG A 114 -3.09 36.10 26.52
CA ARG A 114 -2.93 34.64 26.60
C ARG A 114 -4.01 33.90 25.82
N ILE A 115 -3.59 32.88 25.10
CA ILE A 115 -4.46 32.12 24.19
C ILE A 115 -5.30 31.13 25.00
N LYS A 116 -6.63 31.32 25.04
CA LYS A 116 -7.55 30.37 25.70
C LYS A 116 -8.13 29.34 24.76
N ILE A 117 -8.41 29.74 23.52
CA ILE A 117 -9.05 28.94 22.48
C ILE A 117 -8.35 29.23 21.15
N VAL A 118 -8.17 28.18 20.34
CA VAL A 118 -7.67 28.27 18.96
C VAL A 118 -8.66 27.59 18.03
N ASP A 119 -9.18 28.32 17.04
CA ASP A 119 -10.10 27.79 16.04
C ASP A 119 -9.63 28.05 14.61
N TYR A 120 -10.05 27.18 13.70
CA TYR A 120 -9.84 27.29 12.25
C TYR A 120 -11.19 27.35 11.55
N VAL A 121 -11.65 28.55 11.21
CA VAL A 121 -12.98 28.79 10.63
C VAL A 121 -12.87 28.93 9.12
N GLY A 122 -13.80 28.30 8.38
CA GLY A 122 -13.78 28.29 6.92
C GLY A 122 -13.00 27.12 6.31
N SER A 123 -12.49 26.20 7.14
CA SER A 123 -11.69 25.05 6.69
C SER A 123 -12.53 23.94 6.05
N LYS A 124 -13.02 24.11 4.82
CA LYS A 124 -13.89 23.12 4.15
C LYS A 124 -13.12 22.03 3.40
N LYS A 125 -11.89 22.32 2.97
CA LYS A 125 -11.07 21.41 2.14
C LYS A 125 -9.88 20.80 2.86
N VAL A 126 -9.45 21.36 3.98
CA VAL A 126 -8.42 20.80 4.86
C VAL A 126 -9.05 20.47 6.20
N GLU A 127 -8.89 19.23 6.67
CA GLU A 127 -9.37 18.85 8.00
C GLU A 127 -8.49 19.46 9.08
N GLN A 128 -9.10 19.88 10.20
CA GLN A 128 -8.36 20.48 11.32
C GLN A 128 -7.26 19.55 11.88
N SER A 129 -7.55 18.26 11.99
CA SER A 129 -6.59 17.23 12.40
C SER A 129 -5.32 17.23 11.53
N LYS A 130 -5.46 17.54 10.24
CA LYS A 130 -4.34 17.62 9.30
C LYS A 130 -3.49 18.86 9.52
N ILE A 131 -4.13 19.99 9.85
CA ILE A 131 -3.41 21.22 10.23
C ILE A 131 -2.57 20.94 11.49
N GLU A 132 -3.17 20.34 12.51
CA GLU A 132 -2.48 19.99 13.76
C GLU A 132 -1.32 19.01 13.54
N GLU A 133 -1.50 18.00 12.68
CA GLU A 133 -0.44 17.06 12.31
C GLU A 133 0.76 17.76 11.66
N GLU A 134 0.53 18.68 10.71
CA GLU A 134 1.61 19.40 10.04
C GLU A 134 2.31 20.41 10.95
N LEU A 135 1.56 21.10 11.81
CA LEU A 135 2.15 21.96 12.84
C LEU A 135 3.07 21.15 13.76
N LYS A 136 2.63 19.96 14.20
CA LYS A 136 3.43 19.05 15.02
C LYS A 136 4.71 18.59 14.31
N LYS A 137 4.64 18.24 13.03
CA LYS A 137 5.84 17.87 12.22
C LYS A 137 6.87 18.99 12.16
N LYS A 138 6.42 20.23 12.05
CA LYS A 138 7.29 21.42 12.06
C LYS A 138 7.69 21.88 13.47
N SER A 139 7.40 21.08 14.50
CA SER A 139 7.66 21.41 15.91
C SER A 139 7.03 22.73 16.36
N ILE A 140 5.89 23.07 15.75
CA ILE A 140 5.09 24.26 16.09
C ILE A 140 3.89 23.80 16.91
N ALA A 141 3.75 24.38 18.10
CA ALA A 141 2.59 24.14 18.95
C ALA A 141 2.08 25.47 19.49
N ILE A 142 0.80 25.77 19.24
CA ILE A 142 0.11 26.83 19.96
C ILE A 142 -0.37 26.23 21.28
N ARG A 143 0.28 26.61 22.38
CA ARG A 143 -0.10 26.12 23.71
C ARG A 143 -1.24 26.96 24.25
N LEU A 144 -2.30 26.29 24.72
CA LEU A 144 -3.34 26.96 25.49
C LEU A 144 -2.75 27.52 26.79
N ASP A 145 -3.31 28.61 27.26
CA ASP A 145 -2.88 29.40 28.43
C ASP A 145 -1.45 29.98 28.32
N SER A 146 -0.87 30.03 27.11
CA SER A 146 0.42 30.69 26.83
C SER A 146 0.26 32.07 26.19
N PHE A 147 1.29 32.93 26.31
CA PHE A 147 1.30 34.26 25.69
C PHE A 147 1.27 34.19 24.17
N ILE A 148 0.51 35.09 23.56
CA ILE A 148 0.43 35.20 22.11
C ILE A 148 1.78 35.69 21.54
N ASP A 149 2.31 34.91 20.59
CA ASP A 149 3.48 35.28 19.79
C ASP A 149 3.00 35.66 18.38
N PRO A 150 2.99 36.95 17.99
CA PRO A 150 2.58 37.39 16.66
C PRO A 150 3.41 36.78 15.52
N SER A 151 4.68 36.42 15.80
CA SER A 151 5.52 35.74 14.82
C SER A 151 5.10 34.28 14.64
N LEU A 152 4.74 33.60 15.73
CA LEU A 152 4.15 32.24 15.67
C LEU A 152 2.82 32.24 14.92
N VAL A 153 1.93 33.19 15.22
CA VAL A 153 0.62 33.32 14.55
C VAL A 153 0.79 33.50 13.05
N ARG A 154 1.71 34.38 12.61
CA ARG A 154 2.02 34.56 11.18
C ARG A 154 2.58 33.30 10.54
N ARG A 155 3.47 32.56 11.23
CA ARG A 155 3.99 31.27 10.74
C ARG A 155 2.90 30.23 10.57
N VAL A 156 1.99 30.10 11.54
CA VAL A 156 0.86 29.16 11.48
C VAL A 156 -0.08 29.52 10.32
N ALA A 157 -0.42 30.79 10.15
CA ALA A 157 -1.23 31.24 9.01
C ALA A 157 -0.56 30.91 7.66
N GLY A 158 0.79 31.02 7.58
CA GLY A 158 1.57 30.58 6.42
C GLY A 158 1.46 29.08 6.15
N ILE A 159 1.63 28.24 7.17
CA ILE A 159 1.54 26.78 7.03
C ILE A 159 0.15 26.33 6.60
N VAL A 160 -0.90 26.94 7.17
CA VAL A 160 -2.28 26.66 6.75
C VAL A 160 -2.48 27.06 5.30
N ARG A 161 -1.93 28.20 4.86
CA ARG A 161 -1.97 28.62 3.46
C ARG A 161 -1.24 27.62 2.55
N ASP A 162 -0.06 27.15 2.94
CA ASP A 162 0.71 26.15 2.20
C ASP A 162 -0.06 24.83 2.06
N LEU A 163 -0.74 24.38 3.11
CA LEU A 163 -1.61 23.20 3.07
C LEU A 163 -2.76 23.32 2.07
N TYR A 164 -3.30 24.53 1.93
CA TYR A 164 -4.31 24.84 0.93
C TYR A 164 -3.71 24.88 -0.48
N ALA A 165 -2.54 25.47 -0.65
CA ALA A 165 -1.78 25.47 -1.90
C ALA A 165 -1.47 24.04 -2.39
N GLU A 166 -1.08 23.12 -1.50
CA GLU A 166 -0.87 21.69 -1.82
C GLU A 166 -2.13 21.01 -2.41
N LYS A 167 -3.32 21.48 -2.00
CA LYS A 167 -4.61 21.01 -2.52
C LYS A 167 -5.08 21.76 -3.77
N GLY A 168 -4.28 22.69 -4.28
CA GLY A 168 -4.56 23.50 -5.46
C GLY A 168 -5.19 24.85 -5.20
N TYR A 169 -5.25 25.31 -3.94
CA TYR A 169 -5.84 26.59 -3.56
C TYR A 169 -4.74 27.62 -3.32
N GLN A 170 -4.03 27.99 -4.38
CA GLN A 170 -2.88 28.92 -4.33
C GLN A 170 -3.25 30.33 -3.86
N TYR A 171 -4.51 30.72 -4.06
CA TYR A 171 -5.04 32.02 -3.66
C TYR A 171 -5.75 31.98 -2.31
N ALA A 172 -5.52 30.94 -1.50
CA ALA A 172 -6.10 30.86 -0.16
C ALA A 172 -5.57 31.98 0.73
N GLU A 173 -6.47 32.64 1.44
CA GLU A 173 -6.16 33.69 2.39
C GLU A 173 -6.47 33.19 3.80
N VAL A 174 -5.52 33.35 4.72
CA VAL A 174 -5.66 32.95 6.12
C VAL A 174 -5.44 34.19 6.98
N LYS A 175 -6.51 34.74 7.55
CA LYS A 175 -6.48 35.92 8.42
C LYS A 175 -6.61 35.50 9.87
N PRO A 176 -5.57 35.69 10.70
CA PRO A 176 -5.72 35.53 12.14
C PRO A 176 -6.55 36.69 12.70
N GLU A 177 -7.53 36.38 13.52
CA GLU A 177 -8.37 37.32 14.26
C GLU A 177 -8.26 36.98 15.74
N VAL A 178 -8.01 38.00 16.58
CA VAL A 178 -7.86 37.84 18.03
C VAL A 178 -9.02 38.56 18.70
N LYS A 179 -9.85 37.82 19.44
CA LYS A 179 -10.98 38.37 20.21
C LYS A 179 -10.78 38.14 21.70
N GLU A 180 -11.10 39.13 22.51
CA GLU A 180 -11.06 38.97 23.97
C GLU A 180 -12.18 38.02 24.44
N VAL A 181 -11.88 37.20 25.45
CA VAL A 181 -12.86 36.29 26.07
C VAL A 181 -13.05 36.62 27.55
N SER A 182 -14.28 36.46 28.03
CA SER A 182 -14.61 36.60 29.44
C SER A 182 -14.03 35.44 30.27
N GLY A 183 -13.61 35.72 31.52
CA GLY A 183 -13.12 34.70 32.45
C GLY A 183 -11.68 34.86 32.95
N GLY A 184 -11.01 35.97 32.66
CA GLY A 184 -9.70 36.31 33.24
C GLY A 184 -9.02 37.50 32.56
N PRO A 185 -7.97 38.08 33.17
CA PRO A 185 -7.24 39.20 32.58
C PRO A 185 -6.55 38.77 31.27
N LYS A 186 -6.78 39.56 30.22
CA LYS A 186 -6.15 39.44 28.90
C LYS A 186 -6.22 38.05 28.24
N LEU A 187 -7.31 37.31 28.44
CA LEU A 187 -7.55 36.07 27.71
C LEU A 187 -8.11 36.35 26.32
N VAL A 188 -7.62 35.61 25.31
CA VAL A 188 -8.06 35.76 23.92
C VAL A 188 -8.42 34.44 23.25
N HIS A 189 -9.36 34.52 22.32
CA HIS A 189 -9.72 33.53 21.33
C HIS A 189 -9.02 33.87 20.02
N LEU A 190 -8.10 33.01 19.59
CA LEU A 190 -7.39 33.13 18.33
C LEU A 190 -8.13 32.33 17.25
N THR A 191 -8.71 33.02 16.28
CA THR A 191 -9.43 32.40 15.17
C THR A 191 -8.66 32.62 13.87
N PHE A 192 -8.30 31.54 13.17
CA PHE A 192 -7.78 31.60 11.82
C PHE A 192 -8.95 31.55 10.83
N ASN A 193 -9.34 32.70 10.28
CA ASN A 193 -10.38 32.80 9.26
C ASN A 193 -9.77 32.47 7.88
N ILE A 194 -10.23 31.37 7.28
CA ILE A 194 -9.71 30.81 6.03
C ILE A 194 -10.69 31.09 4.89
N THR A 195 -10.20 31.79 3.87
CA THR A 195 -10.89 32.00 2.59
C THR A 195 -10.15 31.20 1.53
N GLU A 196 -10.75 30.12 1.03
CA GLU A 196 -10.03 29.13 0.20
C GLU A 196 -9.63 29.66 -1.20
N GLY A 197 -10.37 30.63 -1.75
CA GLY A 197 -10.18 31.10 -3.12
C GLY A 197 -10.51 30.04 -4.19
N PRO A 198 -10.31 30.37 -5.48
CA PRO A 198 -10.55 29.42 -6.58
C PRO A 198 -9.48 28.33 -6.61
N LYS A 199 -9.89 27.10 -6.97
CA LYS A 199 -8.96 25.99 -7.21
C LYS A 199 -8.24 26.19 -8.54
N VAL A 200 -6.91 26.14 -8.53
CA VAL A 200 -6.06 26.32 -9.71
C VAL A 200 -5.90 25.01 -10.45
N LYS A 201 -6.39 24.96 -11.69
CA LYS A 201 -6.24 23.83 -12.60
C LYS A 201 -5.37 24.20 -13.79
N ILE A 202 -4.49 23.28 -14.17
CA ILE A 202 -3.63 23.40 -15.34
C ILE A 202 -4.49 23.08 -16.57
N GLY A 203 -4.74 24.08 -17.41
CA GLY A 203 -5.39 23.92 -18.72
C GLY A 203 -4.38 23.59 -19.82
N LYS A 204 -3.20 24.20 -19.77
CA LYS A 204 -2.14 24.03 -20.76
C LYS A 204 -0.75 24.12 -20.11
N VAL A 205 0.23 23.44 -20.70
CA VAL A 205 1.63 23.48 -20.28
C VAL A 205 2.47 23.78 -21.51
N ASP A 206 3.20 24.88 -21.45
CA ASP A 206 4.12 25.32 -22.49
C ASP A 206 5.54 25.35 -21.96
N PHE A 207 6.49 24.96 -22.80
CA PHE A 207 7.89 25.12 -22.50
C PHE A 207 8.44 26.27 -23.36
N LEU A 208 9.22 27.16 -22.74
CA LEU A 208 9.79 28.33 -23.39
C LEU A 208 11.29 28.14 -23.55
N GLY A 209 11.80 28.16 -24.79
CA GLY A 209 13.23 28.01 -25.08
C GLY A 209 13.66 26.60 -25.48
N ASN A 210 12.74 25.63 -25.50
CA ASN A 210 12.97 24.32 -26.10
C ASN A 210 12.81 24.37 -27.63
N THR A 211 13.79 23.83 -28.34
CA THR A 211 13.80 23.74 -29.81
C THR A 211 14.02 22.32 -30.29
N ALA A 212 14.76 21.51 -29.52
CA ALA A 212 15.11 20.16 -29.89
C ALA A 212 14.11 19.10 -29.39
N ILE A 213 13.38 19.38 -28.31
CA ILE A 213 12.37 18.48 -27.74
C ILE A 213 11.04 19.23 -27.67
N SER A 214 9.95 18.61 -28.16
CA SER A 214 8.63 19.23 -28.14
C SER A 214 7.98 19.29 -26.76
N ASP A 215 7.16 20.32 -26.53
CA ASP A 215 6.39 20.57 -25.32
C ASP A 215 5.58 19.33 -24.91
N GLY A 216 4.87 18.72 -25.85
CA GLY A 216 4.08 17.52 -25.59
C GLY A 216 4.91 16.33 -25.10
N THR A 217 6.20 16.26 -25.44
CA THR A 217 7.11 15.23 -24.93
C THR A 217 7.56 15.54 -23.50
N LEU A 218 7.89 16.81 -23.21
CA LEU A 218 8.32 17.28 -21.89
C LEU A 218 7.16 17.26 -20.88
N ALA A 219 5.97 17.69 -21.30
CA ALA A 219 4.74 17.67 -20.49
C ALA A 219 4.38 16.27 -20.00
N ARG A 220 4.70 15.21 -20.77
CA ARG A 220 4.52 13.81 -20.35
C ARG A 220 5.51 13.36 -19.27
N LYS A 221 6.59 14.11 -19.03
CA LYS A 221 7.62 13.82 -18.01
C LYS A 221 7.33 14.44 -16.66
N LEU A 222 6.52 15.49 -16.63
CA LEU A 222 5.93 15.99 -15.39
C LEU A 222 5.19 14.84 -14.71
N LYS A 223 5.27 14.75 -13.39
CA LYS A 223 4.65 13.73 -12.55
C LYS A 223 3.36 14.28 -11.95
N ASP A 224 3.43 15.45 -11.32
CA ASP A 224 2.35 16.04 -10.53
C ASP A 224 1.62 17.18 -11.27
N ASN A 225 2.36 18.07 -11.96
CA ASN A 225 1.84 19.25 -12.63
C ASN A 225 1.49 19.01 -14.12
N LYS A 226 0.54 18.11 -14.38
CA LYS A 226 0.15 17.74 -15.75
C LYS A 226 -1.04 18.55 -16.28
N GLY A 227 -1.02 18.84 -17.58
CA GLY A 227 -2.20 19.31 -18.30
C GLY A 227 -3.31 18.25 -18.42
N PRO A 228 -4.49 18.63 -18.93
CA PRO A 228 -5.65 17.76 -19.02
C PRO A 228 -5.39 16.60 -20.00
N ASN A 229 -5.81 15.40 -19.62
CA ASN A 229 -5.86 14.20 -20.46
C ASN A 229 -7.31 13.77 -20.70
N LEU A 230 -7.54 12.88 -21.69
CA LEU A 230 -8.88 12.36 -22.08
C LEU A 230 -9.72 11.78 -20.91
N PHE A 231 -9.13 11.49 -19.74
CA PHE A 231 -9.81 10.95 -18.56
C PHE A 231 -9.72 11.87 -17.32
N SER A 232 -9.27 13.12 -17.47
CA SER A 232 -8.99 14.02 -16.33
C SER A 232 -10.24 14.41 -15.54
N PHE A 233 -11.43 14.30 -16.14
CA PHE A 233 -12.69 14.53 -15.45
C PHE A 233 -13.02 13.47 -14.38
N MET A 234 -12.49 12.25 -14.49
CA MET A 234 -12.78 11.13 -13.58
C MET A 234 -11.72 10.95 -12.48
N LEU A 235 -10.46 11.30 -12.76
CA LEU A 235 -9.31 11.00 -11.90
C LEU A 235 -8.88 12.16 -10.97
N GLY A 236 -9.53 13.32 -11.06
CA GLY A 236 -9.15 14.50 -10.25
C GLY A 236 -7.76 15.07 -10.56
N SER A 237 -7.13 14.67 -11.66
CA SER A 237 -5.81 15.12 -12.12
C SER A 237 -5.87 16.50 -12.77
N GLY A 238 -4.76 17.23 -12.75
CA GLY A 238 -4.63 18.55 -13.41
C GLY A 238 -4.71 19.75 -12.46
N THR A 239 -4.45 19.56 -11.17
CA THR A 239 -4.33 20.65 -10.19
C THR A 239 -2.86 21.06 -10.08
N TYR A 240 -2.58 22.36 -10.09
CA TYR A 240 -1.20 22.86 -9.91
C TYR A 240 -0.75 22.74 -8.45
N LYS A 241 0.45 22.20 -8.25
CA LYS A 241 1.12 21.98 -6.97
C LYS A 241 2.53 22.55 -7.03
N GLU A 242 2.69 23.74 -6.48
CA GLU A 242 3.97 24.48 -6.50
C GLU A 242 5.06 23.75 -5.69
N ASP A 243 4.70 23.17 -4.55
CA ASP A 243 5.60 22.41 -3.68
C ASP A 243 6.21 21.17 -4.37
N LYS A 244 5.55 20.66 -5.41
CA LYS A 244 6.02 19.54 -6.24
C LYS A 244 6.74 19.97 -7.51
N TRP A 245 6.90 21.27 -7.76
CA TRP A 245 7.58 21.76 -8.95
C TRP A 245 9.03 21.28 -9.03
N GLY A 246 9.77 21.29 -7.92
CA GLY A 246 11.17 20.85 -7.90
C GLY A 246 11.35 19.42 -8.42
N ASP A 247 10.48 18.49 -8.01
CA ASP A 247 10.49 17.10 -8.48
C ASP A 247 10.19 17.01 -9.98
N ASP A 248 9.23 17.80 -10.46
CA ASP A 248 8.83 17.84 -11.86
C ASP A 248 9.92 18.45 -12.76
N ALA A 249 10.55 19.55 -12.34
CA ALA A 249 11.67 20.17 -13.01
C ALA A 249 12.85 19.19 -13.13
N GLU A 250 13.17 18.46 -12.06
CA GLU A 250 14.21 17.43 -12.07
C GLU A 250 13.88 16.32 -13.08
N LYS A 251 12.62 15.88 -13.21
CA LYS A 251 12.22 14.89 -14.23
C LYS A 251 12.45 15.38 -15.65
N VAL A 252 12.23 16.66 -15.91
CA VAL A 252 12.47 17.29 -17.21
C VAL A 252 13.98 17.38 -17.47
N ILE A 253 14.76 17.84 -16.49
CA ILE A 253 16.23 17.91 -16.53
C ILE A 253 16.83 16.52 -16.79
N GLU A 254 16.41 15.50 -16.03
CA GLU A 254 16.80 14.10 -16.21
C GLU A 254 16.54 13.62 -17.65
N TYR A 255 15.40 14.00 -18.23
CA TYR A 255 15.05 13.62 -19.60
C TYR A 255 15.96 14.29 -20.64
N TYR A 256 16.28 15.57 -20.46
CA TYR A 256 17.25 16.27 -21.30
C TYR A 256 18.64 15.65 -21.23
N ARG A 257 19.14 15.39 -20.01
CA ARG A 257 20.44 14.73 -19.78
C ARG A 257 20.49 13.29 -20.31
N GLN A 258 19.36 12.58 -20.37
CA GLN A 258 19.26 11.29 -21.06
C GLN A 258 19.40 11.39 -22.59
N LYS A 259 19.17 12.57 -23.17
CA LYS A 259 19.28 12.83 -24.61
C LYS A 259 20.61 13.47 -25.01
N GLY A 260 21.49 13.78 -24.06
CA GLY A 260 22.82 14.34 -24.28
C GLY A 260 22.94 15.84 -24.00
N TYR A 261 21.91 16.46 -23.43
CA TYR A 261 21.92 17.87 -23.05
C TYR A 261 22.40 18.03 -21.61
N VAL A 262 23.72 17.97 -21.40
CA VAL A 262 24.33 17.92 -20.06
C VAL A 262 24.07 19.20 -19.26
N GLN A 263 24.10 20.33 -19.95
CA GLN A 263 23.96 21.67 -19.37
C GLN A 263 22.50 22.16 -19.30
N ALA A 264 21.52 21.27 -19.53
CA ALA A 264 20.11 21.64 -19.54
C ALA A 264 19.66 22.19 -18.16
N ARG A 265 18.88 23.26 -18.19
CA ARG A 265 18.30 23.91 -17.00
C ARG A 265 16.82 24.15 -17.21
N VAL A 266 16.05 24.02 -16.14
CA VAL A 266 14.61 24.29 -16.08
C VAL A 266 14.39 25.32 -14.97
N GLY A 267 13.75 26.44 -15.30
CA GLY A 267 13.49 27.53 -14.35
C GLY A 267 12.17 27.37 -13.60
N GLN A 268 11.79 28.39 -12.82
CA GLN A 268 10.48 28.45 -12.17
C GLN A 268 9.39 28.76 -13.22
N PRO A 269 8.19 28.15 -13.13
CA PRO A 269 7.16 28.35 -14.11
C PRO A 269 6.37 29.63 -13.83
N GLU A 270 5.97 30.33 -14.88
CA GLU A 270 5.07 31.47 -14.79
C GLU A 270 3.62 31.02 -15.02
N LEU A 271 2.71 31.47 -14.16
CA LEU A 271 1.28 31.11 -14.20
C LEU A 271 0.51 32.18 -14.98
N ARG A 272 0.03 31.85 -16.18
CA ARG A 272 -0.85 32.74 -16.96
C ARG A 272 -2.31 32.30 -16.82
N VAL A 273 -3.18 33.19 -16.36
CA VAL A 273 -4.62 32.88 -16.26
C VAL A 273 -5.22 32.79 -17.66
N LEU A 274 -5.94 31.69 -17.94
CA LEU A 274 -6.66 31.48 -19.20
C LEU A 274 -8.11 31.92 -19.06
N GLU A 275 -8.83 31.27 -18.14
CA GLU A 275 -10.25 31.52 -17.88
C GLU A 275 -10.60 31.13 -16.45
N ASP A 276 -11.61 31.80 -15.89
CA ASP A 276 -12.26 31.38 -14.65
C ASP A 276 -13.56 30.64 -15.00
N SER A 277 -13.86 29.58 -14.25
CA SER A 277 -15.12 28.84 -14.35
C SER A 277 -16.31 29.77 -14.10
N THR A 278 -17.45 29.48 -14.74
CA THR A 278 -18.67 30.28 -14.61
C THR A 278 -19.19 30.41 -13.17
N ASP A 279 -18.84 29.46 -12.30
CA ASP A 279 -19.16 29.48 -10.87
C ASP A 279 -18.11 30.17 -9.99
N GLY A 280 -17.02 30.69 -10.59
CA GLY A 280 -15.90 31.34 -9.91
C GLY A 280 -15.07 30.41 -9.02
N LYS A 281 -15.34 29.09 -9.00
CA LYS A 281 -14.67 28.15 -8.06
C LYS A 281 -13.39 27.55 -8.60
N THR A 282 -13.17 27.63 -9.91
CA THR A 282 -12.01 27.05 -10.58
C THR A 282 -11.37 28.09 -11.48
N ARG A 283 -10.05 28.22 -11.39
CA ARG A 283 -9.23 29.07 -12.27
C ARG A 283 -8.36 28.18 -13.14
N TYR A 284 -8.54 28.25 -14.45
CA TYR A 284 -7.71 27.55 -15.41
C TYR A 284 -6.50 28.39 -15.78
N ILE A 285 -5.32 27.80 -15.69
CA ILE A 285 -4.04 28.45 -15.97
C ILE A 285 -3.27 27.74 -17.08
N GLU A 286 -2.42 28.49 -17.75
CA GLU A 286 -1.31 28.00 -18.57
C GLU A 286 -0.03 28.08 -17.74
N LEU A 287 0.69 26.97 -17.68
CA LEU A 287 1.97 26.87 -17.01
C LEU A 287 3.09 27.09 -18.03
N GLN A 288 3.78 28.23 -17.96
CA GLN A 288 4.88 28.59 -18.87
C GLN A 288 6.22 28.27 -18.22
N ILE A 289 6.92 27.26 -18.73
CA ILE A 289 8.13 26.71 -18.12
C ILE A 289 9.36 27.15 -18.92
N PRO A 290 10.20 28.07 -18.41
CA PRO A 290 11.44 28.43 -19.08
C PRO A 290 12.47 27.29 -19.04
N VAL A 291 13.02 26.95 -20.19
CA VAL A 291 14.02 25.89 -20.39
C VAL A 291 15.21 26.43 -21.17
N THR A 292 16.41 26.11 -20.70
CA THR A 292 17.65 26.30 -21.46
C THR A 292 18.19 24.91 -21.81
N GLU A 293 18.10 24.50 -23.07
CA GLU A 293 18.49 23.14 -23.49
C GLU A 293 20.02 22.94 -23.46
N GLY A 294 20.80 23.96 -23.82
CA GLY A 294 22.25 23.85 -23.97
C GLY A 294 22.68 23.01 -25.19
N ARG A 295 23.99 22.80 -25.36
CA ARG A 295 24.53 21.98 -26.45
C ARG A 295 24.29 20.50 -26.20
N ARG A 296 24.15 19.72 -27.28
CA ARG A 296 24.04 18.26 -27.22
C ARG A 296 25.41 17.62 -27.38
N TYR A 297 25.84 16.85 -26.37
CA TYR A 297 27.18 16.27 -26.31
C TYR A 297 27.20 14.79 -26.71
N ARG A 298 28.25 14.41 -27.43
CA ARG A 298 28.66 13.01 -27.62
C ARG A 298 29.73 12.64 -26.60
N VAL A 299 29.77 11.37 -26.21
CA VAL A 299 30.80 10.84 -25.32
C VAL A 299 32.10 10.72 -26.10
N GLY A 300 33.16 11.37 -25.63
CA GLY A 300 34.51 11.23 -26.17
C GLY A 300 35.21 10.03 -25.53
N GLU A 301 36.14 10.32 -24.64
CA GLU A 301 36.75 9.28 -23.82
C GLU A 301 35.81 8.85 -22.69
N PHE A 302 35.67 7.52 -22.52
CA PHE A 302 34.95 6.90 -21.42
C PHE A 302 35.90 6.01 -20.63
N THR A 303 36.37 6.51 -19.49
CA THR A 303 37.46 5.90 -18.71
C THR A 303 37.05 5.69 -17.25
N PHE A 304 37.84 4.89 -16.55
CA PHE A 304 37.66 4.56 -15.13
C PHE A 304 38.94 4.91 -14.38
N ALA A 305 38.81 5.47 -13.18
CA ALA A 305 39.93 5.83 -12.32
C ALA A 305 39.65 5.44 -10.87
N GLY A 306 40.69 4.97 -10.18
CA GLY A 306 40.62 4.60 -8.76
C GLY A 306 40.21 3.15 -8.47
N ASN A 307 39.81 2.38 -9.49
CA ASN A 307 39.49 0.96 -9.36
C ASN A 307 40.75 0.08 -9.36
N LYS A 308 40.92 -0.75 -8.31
CA LYS A 308 42.02 -1.71 -8.13
C LYS A 308 41.50 -3.15 -8.01
N VAL A 309 40.32 -3.35 -7.44
CA VAL A 309 39.71 -4.67 -7.21
C VAL A 309 39.03 -5.19 -8.47
N VAL A 310 38.17 -4.38 -9.09
CA VAL A 310 37.52 -4.74 -10.36
C VAL A 310 38.22 -3.98 -11.49
N LYS A 311 38.77 -4.72 -12.45
CA LYS A 311 39.41 -4.11 -13.62
C LYS A 311 38.39 -3.36 -14.49
N SER A 312 38.86 -2.34 -15.20
CA SER A 312 38.04 -1.44 -16.01
C SER A 312 37.23 -2.18 -17.08
N GLU A 313 37.74 -3.29 -17.60
CA GLU A 313 37.05 -4.16 -18.57
C GLU A 313 35.80 -4.81 -17.97
N GLY A 314 35.81 -5.11 -16.66
CA GLY A 314 34.66 -5.66 -15.94
C GLY A 314 33.60 -4.61 -15.59
N LEU A 315 34.00 -3.33 -15.46
CA LEU A 315 33.11 -2.23 -15.13
C LEU A 315 32.40 -1.67 -16.36
N ARG A 316 33.07 -1.62 -17.50
CA ARG A 316 32.55 -1.03 -18.75
C ARG A 316 31.16 -1.55 -19.17
N PRO A 317 30.86 -2.87 -19.13
CA PRO A 317 29.54 -3.39 -19.51
C PRO A 317 28.39 -2.92 -18.61
N LEU A 318 28.66 -2.48 -17.38
CA LEU A 318 27.63 -2.07 -16.42
C LEU A 318 26.90 -0.79 -16.88
N PHE A 319 27.63 0.11 -17.55
CA PHE A 319 27.21 1.45 -17.96
C PHE A 319 26.44 1.46 -19.30
N LYS A 320 26.60 0.43 -20.14
CA LYS A 320 25.94 0.32 -21.47
C LYS A 320 26.08 1.59 -22.33
N LEU A 321 27.22 2.27 -22.24
CA LEU A 321 27.53 3.53 -22.91
C LEU A 321 28.88 3.39 -23.60
N GLU A 322 28.96 3.78 -24.86
CA GLU A 322 30.17 3.65 -25.69
C GLU A 322 30.68 5.02 -26.15
N THR A 323 31.97 5.08 -26.53
CA THR A 323 32.54 6.27 -27.16
C THR A 323 31.81 6.57 -28.47
N GLY A 324 31.45 7.83 -28.68
CA GLY A 324 30.66 8.29 -29.81
C GLY A 324 29.15 8.30 -29.58
N ASP A 325 28.63 7.59 -28.57
CA ASP A 325 27.22 7.69 -28.17
C ASP A 325 26.86 9.12 -27.75
N TYR A 326 25.58 9.50 -27.83
CA TYR A 326 25.13 10.68 -27.11
C TYR A 326 25.22 10.45 -25.61
N TYR A 327 25.67 11.47 -24.87
CA TYR A 327 25.71 11.41 -23.41
C TYR A 327 24.34 11.01 -22.85
N ASN A 328 24.36 10.16 -21.82
CA ASN A 328 23.15 9.68 -21.17
C ASN A 328 23.41 9.49 -19.68
N GLU A 329 22.99 10.47 -18.88
CA GLU A 329 23.21 10.43 -17.43
C GLU A 329 22.53 9.24 -16.75
N LYS A 330 21.37 8.79 -17.26
CA LYS A 330 20.69 7.61 -16.72
C LYS A 330 21.55 6.36 -16.86
N LYS A 331 22.18 6.15 -18.02
CA LYS A 331 23.12 5.04 -18.24
C LYS A 331 24.30 5.11 -17.26
N ILE A 332 24.84 6.31 -17.02
CA ILE A 332 25.94 6.53 -16.06
C ILE A 332 25.51 6.22 -14.63
N ARG A 333 24.39 6.79 -14.18
CA ARG A 333 23.82 6.56 -12.85
C ARG A 333 23.47 5.08 -12.63
N ASP A 334 22.85 4.43 -13.63
CA ASP A 334 22.53 3.00 -13.57
C ASP A 334 23.82 2.15 -13.51
N GLY A 335 24.87 2.55 -14.22
CA GLY A 335 26.19 1.92 -14.19
C GLY A 335 26.88 2.06 -12.82
N LEU A 336 26.90 3.28 -12.26
CA LEU A 336 27.42 3.57 -10.92
C LEU A 336 26.69 2.76 -9.84
N LYS A 337 25.36 2.69 -9.92
CA LYS A 337 24.54 1.88 -9.02
C LYS A 337 24.92 0.41 -9.10
N LYS A 338 25.06 -0.15 -10.30
CA LYS A 338 25.50 -1.55 -10.47
C LYS A 338 26.92 -1.79 -10.00
N ALA A 339 27.81 -0.82 -10.18
CA ALA A 339 29.16 -0.90 -9.63
C ALA A 339 29.08 -0.96 -8.09
N GLN A 340 28.31 -0.07 -7.46
CA GLN A 340 28.07 -0.11 -6.01
C GLN A 340 27.47 -1.45 -5.54
N GLU A 341 26.53 -2.03 -6.29
CA GLU A 341 25.97 -3.37 -6.01
C GLU A 341 27.04 -4.47 -6.16
N LEU A 342 27.88 -4.41 -7.20
CA LEU A 342 28.97 -5.36 -7.44
C LEU A 342 30.02 -5.30 -6.32
N TYR A 343 30.56 -4.12 -6.01
CA TYR A 343 31.53 -3.90 -4.94
C TYR A 343 30.93 -4.24 -3.57
N GLY A 344 29.69 -3.81 -3.33
CA GLY A 344 28.94 -4.12 -2.12
C GLY A 344 28.71 -5.62 -1.91
N SER A 345 28.53 -6.39 -2.98
CA SER A 345 28.43 -7.85 -2.89
C SER A 345 29.75 -8.52 -2.45
N GLY A 346 30.87 -7.86 -2.74
CA GLY A 346 32.22 -8.29 -2.39
C GLY A 346 32.74 -7.79 -1.04
N GLY A 347 31.96 -7.03 -0.26
CA GLY A 347 32.37 -6.52 1.06
C GLY A 347 32.84 -5.06 1.08
N TYR A 348 32.85 -4.37 -0.07
CA TYR A 348 33.31 -2.99 -0.20
C TYR A 348 32.14 -2.03 -0.01
N PHE A 349 31.56 -1.99 1.20
CA PHE A 349 30.35 -1.21 1.47
C PHE A 349 30.58 0.30 1.50
N GLU A 350 31.83 0.72 1.68
CA GLU A 350 32.26 2.14 1.63
C GLU A 350 32.50 2.62 0.19
N PHE A 351 32.21 1.78 -0.82
CA PHE A 351 32.40 2.15 -2.22
C PHE A 351 31.59 3.39 -2.57
N VAL A 352 32.27 4.39 -3.12
CA VAL A 352 31.66 5.59 -3.71
C VAL A 352 32.19 5.77 -5.13
N GLY A 353 31.30 6.08 -6.05
CA GLY A 353 31.67 6.39 -7.43
C GLY A 353 30.91 7.61 -7.92
N PHE A 354 31.60 8.49 -8.65
CA PHE A 354 31.02 9.70 -9.21
C PHE A 354 31.59 9.96 -10.61
N PRO A 355 30.79 10.54 -11.52
CA PRO A 355 31.27 10.91 -12.83
C PRO A 355 32.03 12.25 -12.76
N ASP A 356 33.22 12.27 -13.32
CA ASP A 356 34.00 13.48 -13.60
C ASP A 356 33.86 13.81 -15.09
N LEU A 357 33.27 14.97 -15.38
CA LEU A 357 32.93 15.40 -16.74
C LEU A 357 33.90 16.47 -17.19
N ASP A 358 34.62 16.22 -18.28
CA ASP A 358 35.52 17.19 -18.90
C ASP A 358 34.98 17.57 -20.30
N PHE A 359 34.95 18.87 -20.59
CA PHE A 359 34.42 19.44 -21.82
C PHE A 359 35.58 20.03 -22.64
N PRO A 360 36.36 19.20 -23.36
CA PRO A 360 37.62 19.62 -23.98
C PRO A 360 37.45 20.73 -25.03
N ASN A 361 36.26 20.83 -25.64
CA ASN A 361 35.95 21.79 -26.68
C ASN A 361 35.34 23.10 -26.12
N GLU A 362 35.30 23.28 -24.80
CA GLU A 362 34.80 24.51 -24.16
C GLU A 362 35.92 25.25 -23.41
N PRO A 363 35.96 26.59 -23.48
CA PRO A 363 36.93 27.37 -22.72
C PRO A 363 36.70 27.16 -21.23
N LYS A 364 37.72 26.68 -20.52
CA LYS A 364 37.70 26.55 -19.05
C LYS A 364 37.50 27.95 -18.44
N PRO A 365 36.58 28.13 -17.47
CA PRO A 365 36.44 29.40 -16.78
C PRO A 365 37.80 29.83 -16.22
N GLY A 366 38.20 31.09 -16.47
CA GLY A 366 39.47 31.62 -16.03
C GLY A 366 39.69 31.36 -14.54
N VAL A 367 40.77 30.63 -14.24
CA VAL A 367 41.24 30.39 -12.88
C VAL A 367 41.66 31.74 -12.30
N GLY A 368 40.83 32.30 -11.41
CA GLY A 368 41.25 33.39 -10.53
C GLY A 368 42.40 32.88 -9.64
N GLN A 369 43.46 33.68 -9.57
CA GLN A 369 44.62 33.44 -8.69
C GLN A 369 44.19 33.28 -7.21
N PRO A 370 44.94 32.51 -6.40
CA PRO A 370 44.65 32.35 -4.98
C PRO A 370 45.20 33.52 -4.14
N GLY A 371 44.39 33.99 -3.19
CA GLY A 371 44.71 35.01 -2.19
C GLY A 371 43.59 36.06 -2.18
N VAL A 372 42.72 36.11 -1.16
CA VAL A 372 42.94 36.78 0.11
C VAL A 372 41.89 36.28 1.13
N GLN A 373 42.31 36.06 2.38
CA GLN A 373 41.45 35.77 3.54
C GLN A 373 40.51 36.94 3.85
N PRO A 374 39.28 36.73 4.36
CA PRO A 374 38.47 37.82 4.88
C PRO A 374 38.93 38.17 6.30
N GLY A 375 39.52 39.36 6.45
CA GLY A 375 39.67 40.06 7.72
C GLY A 375 38.44 40.93 8.02
N GLU A 376 38.08 40.97 9.29
CA GLU A 376 37.10 41.87 9.91
C GLU A 376 37.42 43.35 9.67
N GLY A 377 36.39 44.20 9.68
CA GLY A 377 36.56 45.65 9.72
C GLY A 377 35.30 46.44 9.40
N ASP A 378 34.72 47.05 10.45
CA ASP A 378 33.50 47.86 10.49
C ASP A 378 33.58 49.19 9.74
N GLY A 379 32.42 49.82 9.48
CA GLY A 379 32.36 51.26 9.19
C GLY A 379 31.10 51.74 8.48
N ALA A 380 30.25 52.46 9.21
CA ALA A 380 28.97 53.04 8.81
C ALA A 380 29.07 54.29 7.93
N GLY A 381 27.98 54.66 7.24
CA GLY A 381 27.82 56.01 6.67
C GLY A 381 26.76 56.19 5.59
N ASP A 382 25.55 56.51 6.04
CA ASP A 382 24.56 57.45 5.47
C ASP A 382 23.84 57.19 4.14
N GLY A 383 22.52 57.40 4.21
CA GLY A 383 21.57 57.16 3.14
C GLY A 383 21.30 58.37 2.25
N LYS A 384 20.74 58.10 1.08
CA LYS A 384 19.85 59.03 0.40
C LYS A 384 18.87 58.30 -0.53
N THR A 385 17.61 58.62 -0.33
CA THR A 385 16.43 58.17 -1.07
C THR A 385 16.33 58.88 -2.42
N THR A 386 16.09 58.16 -3.52
CA THR A 386 15.39 58.67 -4.72
C THR A 386 14.82 57.52 -5.57
N THR A 387 13.49 57.39 -5.52
CA THR A 387 12.54 57.16 -6.62
C THR A 387 12.98 56.47 -7.93
N SER A 388 12.32 55.32 -8.17
CA SER A 388 11.82 54.77 -9.44
C SER A 388 11.96 55.61 -10.72
N SER A 389 12.64 55.03 -11.73
CA SER A 389 12.32 55.23 -13.15
C SER A 389 12.71 53.98 -13.94
N ALA A 390 11.74 53.46 -14.70
CA ALA A 390 11.92 52.39 -15.66
C ALA A 390 12.55 52.94 -16.95
N ALA A 391 13.60 52.28 -17.47
CA ALA A 391 13.82 52.05 -18.91
C ALA A 391 15.22 51.48 -19.22
N SER A 392 15.24 50.64 -20.26
CA SER A 392 16.35 50.23 -21.12
C SER A 392 17.35 49.17 -20.60
N VAL A 393 17.05 47.94 -21.03
CA VAL A 393 17.98 46.82 -21.20
C VAL A 393 19.11 47.26 -22.17
N PRO A 394 20.40 47.12 -21.84
CA PRO A 394 21.47 47.34 -22.80
C PRO A 394 21.51 46.18 -23.83
N PRO A 395 21.85 46.45 -25.10
CA PRO A 395 21.85 45.40 -26.12
C PRO A 395 22.88 44.33 -25.79
N LEU A 396 22.49 43.06 -25.97
CA LEU A 396 23.42 41.93 -25.99
C LEU A 396 24.57 42.27 -26.96
N ALA A 397 25.79 42.28 -26.45
CA ALA A 397 26.97 42.29 -27.29
C ALA A 397 26.91 41.09 -28.26
N PRO A 398 27.28 41.27 -29.54
CA PRO A 398 27.27 40.17 -30.50
C PRO A 398 28.26 39.10 -30.05
N ALA A 399 27.78 37.85 -30.02
CA ALA A 399 28.60 36.69 -29.76
C ALA A 399 29.82 36.68 -30.71
N PRO A 400 31.03 36.36 -30.22
CA PRO A 400 32.21 36.26 -31.08
C PRO A 400 31.99 35.18 -32.15
N PRO A 401 32.56 35.35 -33.36
CA PRO A 401 32.31 34.47 -34.49
C PRO A 401 32.72 33.04 -34.18
N ALA A 402 31.84 32.10 -34.52
CA ALA A 402 31.99 30.67 -34.30
C ALA A 402 33.33 30.17 -34.87
N ALA A 403 34.25 29.85 -33.97
CA ALA A 403 35.38 29.00 -34.28
C ALA A 403 34.84 27.65 -34.75
N LYS A 404 35.36 27.16 -35.88
CA LYS A 404 35.04 25.84 -36.44
C LYS A 404 35.32 24.79 -35.36
N SER A 405 34.27 24.24 -34.75
CA SER A 405 34.36 23.32 -33.62
C SER A 405 33.85 21.98 -34.08
N ASP A 406 34.68 20.96 -33.94
CA ASP A 406 34.27 19.57 -33.91
C ASP A 406 33.00 19.39 -33.05
N ALA A 407 32.19 18.38 -33.37
CA ALA A 407 30.94 18.11 -32.65
C ALA A 407 31.16 18.20 -31.12
N PRO A 408 30.26 18.82 -30.34
CA PRO A 408 30.46 18.98 -28.90
C PRO A 408 30.69 17.62 -28.23
N VAL A 409 31.85 17.44 -27.62
CA VAL A 409 32.26 16.20 -26.96
C VAL A 409 32.35 16.42 -25.44
N VAL A 410 31.92 15.44 -24.66
CA VAL A 410 32.14 15.35 -23.22
C VAL A 410 32.94 14.08 -22.92
N ASN A 411 34.09 14.23 -22.28
CA ASN A 411 34.86 13.13 -21.73
C ASN A 411 34.29 12.77 -20.36
N VAL A 412 34.10 11.49 -20.10
CA VAL A 412 33.49 10.99 -18.87
C VAL A 412 34.49 10.05 -18.20
N THR A 413 35.07 10.49 -17.10
CA THR A 413 35.91 9.67 -16.24
C THR A 413 35.11 9.25 -15.02
N VAL A 414 34.84 7.96 -14.86
CA VAL A 414 34.18 7.46 -13.65
C VAL A 414 35.23 7.29 -12.57
N ARG A 415 35.27 8.20 -11.59
CA ARG A 415 36.16 8.11 -10.43
C ARG A 415 35.52 7.26 -9.35
N MET A 416 36.32 6.38 -8.75
CA MET A 416 35.89 5.41 -7.76
C MET A 416 36.81 5.43 -6.54
N GLU A 417 36.20 5.30 -5.38
CA GLU A 417 36.85 5.08 -4.10
C GLU A 417 36.33 3.75 -3.55
N GLU A 418 37.17 2.70 -3.56
CA GLU A 418 36.73 1.33 -3.26
C GLU A 418 36.55 1.07 -1.75
N GLY A 419 37.30 1.77 -0.90
CA GLY A 419 37.34 1.51 0.53
C GLY A 419 37.96 0.16 0.89
N LYS A 420 37.77 -0.28 2.15
CA LYS A 420 38.22 -1.59 2.62
C LYS A 420 37.17 -2.67 2.36
N GLN A 421 37.59 -3.93 2.26
CA GLN A 421 36.70 -5.08 2.31
C GLN A 421 36.35 -5.39 3.76
N TYR A 422 35.06 -5.49 4.09
CA TYR A 422 34.59 -5.79 5.45
C TYR A 422 33.97 -7.18 5.57
N PHE A 423 34.07 -7.74 6.79
CA PHE A 423 33.47 -9.00 7.20
C PHE A 423 32.45 -8.77 8.31
N VAL A 424 31.40 -9.59 8.33
CA VAL A 424 30.37 -9.54 9.38
C VAL A 424 30.96 -10.11 10.66
N ASN A 425 30.97 -9.33 11.73
CA ASN A 425 31.35 -9.80 13.06
C ASN A 425 30.15 -10.42 13.78
N ARG A 426 29.08 -9.64 13.98
CA ARG A 426 27.87 -10.08 14.66
C ARG A 426 26.61 -9.51 14.02
N ILE A 427 25.54 -10.31 14.01
CA ILE A 427 24.20 -9.88 13.60
C ILE A 427 23.30 -9.87 14.83
N THR A 428 22.78 -8.70 15.17
CA THR A 428 21.94 -8.48 16.36
C THR A 428 20.56 -7.98 15.96
N PHE A 429 19.51 -8.64 16.43
CA PHE A 429 18.13 -8.17 16.29
C PHE A 429 17.68 -7.51 17.60
N VAL A 430 16.94 -6.40 17.50
CA VAL A 430 16.40 -5.68 18.66
C VAL A 430 14.95 -5.33 18.41
N GLY A 431 14.10 -5.51 19.42
CA GLY A 431 12.66 -5.19 19.36
C GLY A 431 11.76 -6.38 19.02
N ASN A 432 12.34 -7.57 18.83
CA ASN A 432 11.61 -8.84 18.73
C ASN A 432 11.29 -9.39 20.13
N THR A 433 10.28 -8.80 20.78
CA THR A 433 9.91 -9.16 22.16
C THR A 433 9.10 -10.45 22.25
N THR A 434 8.25 -10.73 21.25
CA THR A 434 7.46 -11.98 21.20
C THR A 434 8.02 -12.95 20.15
N THR A 435 8.50 -12.42 19.03
CA THR A 435 9.03 -13.19 17.91
C THR A 435 10.43 -13.71 18.24
N ARG A 436 10.61 -15.02 18.10
CA ARG A 436 11.89 -15.67 18.36
C ARG A 436 12.95 -15.23 17.38
N ASP A 437 14.19 -15.12 17.87
CA ASP A 437 15.37 -14.74 17.08
C ASP A 437 15.54 -15.62 15.82
N ASN A 438 15.34 -16.95 15.95
CA ASN A 438 15.51 -17.88 14.83
C ASN A 438 14.56 -17.60 13.64
N VAL A 439 13.37 -17.05 13.90
CA VAL A 439 12.39 -16.66 12.86
C VAL A 439 12.93 -15.54 11.99
N ILE A 440 13.66 -14.59 12.58
CA ILE A 440 14.30 -13.49 11.85
C ILE A 440 15.60 -13.98 11.22
N ARG A 441 16.40 -14.73 11.99
CA ARG A 441 17.73 -15.20 11.59
C ARG A 441 17.70 -16.09 10.35
N ARG A 442 16.70 -16.97 10.19
CA ARG A 442 16.55 -17.83 8.98
C ARG A 442 16.25 -17.05 7.70
N GLU A 443 15.79 -15.80 7.82
CA GLU A 443 15.58 -14.92 6.67
C GLU A 443 16.88 -14.22 6.22
N ILE A 444 17.88 -14.15 7.11
CA ILE A 444 19.18 -13.54 6.85
C ILE A 444 20.03 -14.39 5.91
N ARG A 445 20.57 -13.74 4.89
CA ARG A 445 21.53 -14.29 3.90
C ARG A 445 22.98 -13.89 4.18
N LEU A 446 23.19 -13.03 5.18
CA LEU A 446 24.52 -12.78 5.74
C LEU A 446 24.90 -13.91 6.70
N PHE A 447 26.19 -14.22 6.74
CA PHE A 447 26.76 -15.15 7.70
C PHE A 447 27.75 -14.42 8.59
N GLU A 448 27.67 -14.63 9.91
CA GLU A 448 28.68 -14.15 10.85
C GLU A 448 30.03 -14.79 10.50
N GLY A 449 31.09 -13.99 10.46
CA GLY A 449 32.42 -14.36 9.95
C GLY A 449 32.56 -14.29 8.41
N GLY A 450 31.46 -14.15 7.66
CA GLY A 450 31.47 -14.05 6.21
C GLY A 450 31.75 -12.62 5.70
N VAL A 451 31.96 -12.49 4.39
CA VAL A 451 32.07 -11.19 3.70
C VAL A 451 30.78 -10.39 3.90
N PHE A 452 30.90 -9.10 4.22
CA PHE A 452 29.74 -8.21 4.39
C PHE A 452 29.10 -7.84 3.05
N ASN A 453 28.22 -8.70 2.57
CA ASN A 453 27.53 -8.53 1.30
C ASN A 453 26.29 -7.64 1.46
N THR A 454 26.36 -6.38 0.99
CA THR A 454 25.25 -5.41 1.12
C THR A 454 24.00 -5.83 0.34
N GLU A 455 24.14 -6.56 -0.77
CA GLU A 455 23.01 -7.08 -1.55
C GLU A 455 22.31 -8.23 -0.82
N ALA A 456 23.07 -9.11 -0.15
CA ALA A 456 22.54 -10.13 0.73
C ALA A 456 21.81 -9.50 1.91
N LEU A 457 22.32 -8.40 2.50
CA LEU A 457 21.62 -7.64 3.54
C LEU A 457 20.31 -7.05 3.03
N LYS A 458 20.32 -6.33 1.91
CA LYS A 458 19.12 -5.75 1.29
C LYS A 458 18.08 -6.83 1.01
N TYR A 459 18.50 -7.98 0.47
CA TYR A 459 17.62 -9.12 0.23
C TYR A 459 17.06 -9.71 1.53
N SER A 460 17.89 -9.81 2.58
CA SER A 460 17.48 -10.25 3.91
C SER A 460 16.41 -9.34 4.51
N VAL A 461 16.60 -8.03 4.45
CA VAL A 461 15.63 -7.03 4.92
C VAL A 461 14.32 -7.13 4.15
N ARG A 462 14.37 -7.31 2.82
CA ARG A 462 13.16 -7.54 2.03
C ARG A 462 12.42 -8.79 2.48
N ARG A 463 13.12 -9.88 2.79
CA ARG A 463 12.52 -11.11 3.32
C ARG A 463 11.88 -10.90 4.70
N ILE A 464 12.56 -10.18 5.60
CA ILE A 464 12.01 -9.79 6.91
C ILE A 464 10.72 -8.97 6.74
N ASN A 465 10.71 -7.98 5.85
CA ASN A 465 9.53 -7.17 5.56
C ASN A 465 8.40 -8.02 4.93
N GLN A 466 8.75 -9.02 4.10
CA GLN A 466 7.81 -9.96 3.51
C GLN A 466 7.16 -10.91 4.52
N LEU A 467 7.80 -11.19 5.67
CA LEU A 467 7.16 -11.95 6.76
C LEU A 467 5.91 -11.23 7.29
N GLY A 468 5.93 -9.90 7.24
CA GLY A 468 4.90 -9.05 7.80
C GLY A 468 4.93 -8.93 9.32
N TYR A 469 5.67 -9.73 10.08
CA TYR A 469 5.63 -9.68 11.55
C TYR A 469 6.06 -8.34 12.17
N PHE A 470 6.77 -7.52 11.40
CA PHE A 470 7.33 -6.23 11.84
C PHE A 470 6.85 -5.11 10.92
N LYS A 471 6.76 -3.88 11.42
CA LYS A 471 6.68 -2.69 10.56
C LYS A 471 7.88 -2.68 9.60
N ASN A 472 7.73 -2.05 8.43
CA ASN A 472 8.78 -2.03 7.41
C ASN A 472 10.12 -1.56 8.00
N VAL A 473 11.11 -2.46 7.95
CA VAL A 473 12.48 -2.21 8.36
C VAL A 473 13.18 -1.47 7.22
N GLU A 474 13.42 -0.18 7.41
CA GLU A 474 14.04 0.72 6.44
C GLU A 474 14.90 1.78 7.14
N GLY A 475 15.83 2.39 6.43
CA GLY A 475 16.65 3.52 6.93
C GLY A 475 17.38 3.20 8.24
N GLU A 476 17.18 4.05 9.25
CA GLU A 476 17.84 4.00 10.57
C GLU A 476 17.55 2.73 11.39
N ALA A 477 16.57 1.92 10.96
CA ALA A 477 16.33 0.61 11.55
C ALA A 477 17.48 -0.38 11.26
N ILE A 478 18.29 -0.13 10.23
CA ILE A 478 19.46 -0.92 9.86
C ILE A 478 20.70 -0.12 10.21
N ASP A 479 21.39 -0.55 11.25
CA ASP A 479 22.56 0.11 11.80
C ASP A 479 23.78 -0.78 11.56
N VAL A 480 24.66 -0.33 10.65
CA VAL A 480 25.89 -1.04 10.29
C VAL A 480 27.06 -0.21 10.81
N GLN A 481 27.75 -0.71 11.81
CA GLN A 481 28.85 -0.01 12.47
C GLN A 481 30.13 -0.81 12.35
N LYS A 482 31.27 -0.11 12.22
CA LYS A 482 32.58 -0.76 12.31
C LYS A 482 32.77 -1.28 13.73
N THR A 483 33.19 -2.53 13.86
CA THR A 483 33.39 -3.16 15.16
C THR A 483 34.54 -2.46 15.90
N PRO A 484 34.30 -1.89 17.09
CA PRO A 484 35.36 -1.21 17.86
C PRO A 484 36.54 -2.15 18.14
N GLY A 485 37.75 -1.70 17.82
CA GLY A 485 38.98 -2.47 18.06
C GLY A 485 39.23 -3.64 17.11
N ALA A 486 38.40 -3.84 16.08
CA ALA A 486 38.63 -4.85 15.05
C ALA A 486 38.77 -4.22 13.66
N ASP A 487 39.87 -4.53 12.96
CA ASP A 487 40.06 -4.07 11.59
C ASP A 487 39.15 -4.82 10.62
N ALA A 488 38.62 -4.11 9.62
CA ALA A 488 37.83 -4.68 8.53
C ALA A 488 36.61 -5.53 8.98
N LYS A 489 36.02 -5.23 10.14
CA LYS A 489 34.83 -5.91 10.65
C LYS A 489 33.67 -4.94 10.90
N VAL A 490 32.45 -5.42 10.66
CA VAL A 490 31.21 -4.67 10.92
C VAL A 490 30.23 -5.47 11.77
N ASP A 491 29.57 -4.78 12.69
CA ASP A 491 28.41 -5.27 13.40
C ASP A 491 27.13 -4.77 12.72
N VAL A 492 26.21 -5.70 12.45
CA VAL A 492 24.93 -5.42 11.80
C VAL A 492 23.83 -5.51 12.84
N LYS A 493 23.25 -4.38 13.19
CA LYS A 493 22.14 -4.28 14.13
C LYS A 493 20.85 -3.95 13.37
N ILE A 494 19.88 -4.84 13.46
CA ILE A 494 18.58 -4.70 12.82
C ILE A 494 17.54 -4.47 13.91
N LYS A 495 17.01 -3.25 13.97
CA LYS A 495 15.92 -2.87 14.86
C LYS A 495 14.60 -3.21 14.16
N VAL A 496 13.77 -4.00 14.82
CA VAL A 496 12.44 -4.38 14.34
C VAL A 496 11.39 -3.88 15.32
N GLU A 497 10.24 -3.46 14.79
CA GLU A 497 9.07 -3.13 15.61
C GLU A 497 7.96 -4.11 15.27
N GLU A 498 7.62 -4.99 16.22
CA GLU A 498 6.58 -5.99 16.03
C GLU A 498 5.21 -5.35 15.79
N GLN A 499 4.45 -5.91 14.86
CA GLN A 499 3.06 -5.53 14.61
C GLN A 499 2.13 -6.72 14.85
N ASN A 500 0.96 -6.45 15.42
CA ASN A 500 -0.04 -7.48 15.68
C ASN A 500 -0.54 -8.08 14.35
N ARG A 501 -0.42 -9.41 14.23
CA ARG A 501 -0.85 -10.17 13.05
C ARG A 501 -2.06 -11.05 13.29
N ASN A 502 -2.77 -10.82 14.39
CA ASN A 502 -4.07 -11.41 14.63
C ASN A 502 -5.11 -10.76 13.72
N GLN A 503 -5.67 -11.55 12.83
CA GLN A 503 -6.69 -11.14 11.88
C GLN A 503 -7.99 -11.83 12.26
N ILE A 504 -9.03 -11.05 12.49
CA ILE A 504 -10.40 -11.54 12.60
C ILE A 504 -11.15 -11.08 11.37
N THR A 505 -11.61 -12.02 10.57
CA THR A 505 -12.38 -11.75 9.35
C THR A 505 -13.83 -12.11 9.58
N PHE A 506 -14.70 -11.13 9.40
CA PHE A 506 -16.14 -11.32 9.33
C PHE A 506 -16.56 -11.14 7.88
N GLY A 507 -17.29 -12.12 7.34
CA GLY A 507 -17.80 -12.07 5.98
C GLY A 507 -19.22 -12.58 5.91
N ALA A 508 -19.99 -12.06 4.97
CA ALA A 508 -21.25 -12.63 4.56
C ALA A 508 -21.37 -12.53 3.05
N GLY A 509 -22.07 -13.47 2.44
CA GLY A 509 -22.13 -13.57 0.99
C GLY A 509 -23.27 -14.44 0.50
N VAL A 510 -23.42 -14.46 -0.81
CA VAL A 510 -24.34 -15.35 -1.53
C VAL A 510 -23.57 -15.95 -2.69
N SER A 511 -23.48 -17.26 -2.77
CA SER A 511 -22.88 -17.99 -3.89
C SER A 511 -23.74 -19.17 -4.32
N GLN A 512 -23.48 -19.74 -5.49
CA GLN A 512 -24.17 -20.97 -5.91
C GLN A 512 -23.70 -22.19 -5.11
N TYR A 513 -22.49 -22.17 -4.57
CA TYR A 513 -21.91 -23.26 -3.81
C TYR A 513 -22.38 -23.27 -2.34
N ASP A 514 -22.43 -22.10 -1.69
CA ASP A 514 -22.67 -21.97 -0.26
C ASP A 514 -24.09 -21.48 0.08
N GLY A 515 -24.82 -20.96 -0.91
CA GLY A 515 -26.10 -20.28 -0.69
C GLY A 515 -25.87 -18.93 -0.01
N PHE A 516 -26.82 -18.46 0.78
CA PHE A 516 -26.54 -17.39 1.73
C PHE A 516 -25.65 -17.95 2.84
N PHE A 517 -24.56 -17.24 3.15
CA PHE A 517 -23.61 -17.67 4.18
C PHE A 517 -23.06 -16.50 4.97
N GLY A 518 -22.73 -16.78 6.23
CA GLY A 518 -21.88 -15.96 7.09
C GLY A 518 -20.62 -16.74 7.44
N GLN A 519 -19.50 -16.04 7.58
CA GLN A 519 -18.25 -16.62 8.03
C GLN A 519 -17.57 -15.74 9.09
N LEU A 520 -16.98 -16.42 10.05
CA LEU A 520 -16.06 -15.87 11.03
C LEU A 520 -14.76 -16.66 10.92
N ALA A 521 -13.67 -15.99 10.64
CA ALA A 521 -12.35 -16.60 10.63
C ALA A 521 -11.40 -15.84 11.56
N PHE A 522 -10.61 -16.58 12.31
CA PHE A 522 -9.46 -16.06 13.05
C PHE A 522 -8.20 -16.66 12.43
N GLN A 523 -7.21 -15.82 12.14
CA GLN A 523 -5.91 -16.27 11.67
C GLN A 523 -4.81 -15.44 12.33
N THR A 524 -3.71 -16.10 12.68
CA THR A 524 -2.48 -15.43 13.09
C THR A 524 -1.29 -16.10 12.42
N SER A 525 -0.39 -15.32 11.83
CA SER A 525 0.75 -15.80 11.03
C SER A 525 2.07 -15.90 11.80
N ASN A 526 2.06 -15.58 13.10
CA ASN A 526 3.21 -15.67 14.01
C ASN A 526 2.76 -16.22 15.37
N PHE A 527 2.07 -17.36 15.37
CA PHE A 527 1.52 -17.96 16.57
C PHE A 527 2.64 -18.20 17.60
N MET A 528 2.44 -17.71 18.83
CA MET A 528 3.42 -17.77 19.93
C MET A 528 4.84 -17.28 19.57
N GLY A 529 4.96 -16.40 18.55
CA GLY A 529 6.25 -15.84 18.14
C GLY A 529 7.16 -16.80 17.36
N ARG A 530 6.64 -17.92 16.84
CA ARG A 530 7.44 -18.96 16.17
C ARG A 530 7.39 -18.90 14.64
N GLY A 531 6.63 -17.95 14.07
CA GLY A 531 6.38 -17.86 12.64
C GLY A 531 5.43 -18.95 12.11
N GLU A 532 4.75 -19.65 13.01
CA GLU A 532 3.71 -20.64 12.72
C GLU A 532 2.39 -19.92 12.39
N THR A 533 1.59 -20.50 11.49
CA THR A 533 0.24 -20.01 11.21
C THR A 533 -0.79 -20.87 11.93
N PHE A 534 -1.67 -20.24 12.69
CA PHE A 534 -2.84 -20.88 13.28
C PHE A 534 -4.11 -20.24 12.71
N SER A 535 -5.06 -21.07 12.31
CA SER A 535 -6.34 -20.63 11.73
C SER A 535 -7.52 -21.37 12.32
N VAL A 536 -8.61 -20.63 12.53
CA VAL A 536 -9.93 -21.17 12.86
C VAL A 536 -10.91 -20.53 11.90
N SER A 537 -11.65 -21.34 11.16
CA SER A 537 -12.66 -20.89 10.21
C SER A 537 -14.01 -21.50 10.55
N LEU A 538 -15.01 -20.65 10.74
CA LEU A 538 -16.39 -21.02 11.02
C LEU A 538 -17.27 -20.40 9.94
N GLN A 539 -17.79 -21.22 9.05
CA GLN A 539 -18.67 -20.80 7.97
C GLN A 539 -20.03 -21.50 8.15
N GLN A 540 -21.08 -20.70 8.22
CA GLN A 540 -22.46 -21.14 8.33
C GLN A 540 -23.24 -20.64 7.13
N GLY A 541 -23.63 -21.55 6.24
CA GLY A 541 -24.48 -21.25 5.08
C GLY A 541 -25.62 -22.24 4.92
N ASP A 542 -26.50 -21.92 3.96
CA ASP A 542 -27.69 -22.70 3.62
C ASP A 542 -27.37 -23.96 2.80
N LEU A 543 -26.31 -23.92 2.00
CA LEU A 543 -25.87 -25.06 1.17
C LEU A 543 -24.57 -25.67 1.67
N ALA A 544 -23.70 -24.89 2.32
CA ALA A 544 -22.46 -25.40 2.89
C ALA A 544 -22.26 -24.90 4.32
N LYS A 545 -21.82 -25.80 5.20
CA LYS A 545 -21.32 -25.49 6.55
C LYS A 545 -19.90 -26.00 6.64
N ASN A 546 -18.96 -25.15 7.00
CA ASN A 546 -17.56 -25.53 7.07
C ASN A 546 -16.94 -25.05 8.38
N TYR A 547 -16.40 -25.99 9.16
CA TYR A 547 -15.72 -25.72 10.41
C TYR A 547 -14.33 -26.32 10.32
N GLN A 548 -13.29 -25.50 10.42
CA GLN A 548 -11.91 -25.93 10.25
C GLN A 548 -11.00 -25.29 11.30
N VAL A 549 -10.08 -26.09 11.82
CA VAL A 549 -8.93 -25.62 12.59
C VAL A 549 -7.67 -26.09 11.89
N GLY A 550 -6.77 -25.17 11.60
CA GLY A 550 -5.53 -25.42 10.88
C GLY A 550 -4.31 -24.92 11.66
N PHE A 551 -3.22 -25.67 11.58
CA PHE A 551 -1.91 -25.26 12.06
C PHE A 551 -0.88 -25.53 10.98
N THR A 552 0.02 -24.58 10.71
CA THR A 552 1.07 -24.71 9.70
C THR A 552 2.39 -24.17 10.21
N GLU A 553 3.44 -24.99 10.15
CA GLU A 553 4.83 -24.61 10.33
C GLU A 553 5.48 -24.45 8.94
N PRO A 554 5.76 -23.21 8.47
CA PRO A 554 6.33 -22.99 7.15
C PRO A 554 7.80 -23.43 7.02
N PHE A 555 8.52 -23.52 8.14
CA PHE A 555 9.95 -23.85 8.23
C PHE A 555 10.25 -24.99 9.21
N LEU A 556 9.77 -26.19 8.90
CA LEU A 556 10.03 -27.37 9.72
C LEU A 556 11.54 -27.67 9.78
N PHE A 557 12.08 -27.84 10.99
CA PHE A 557 13.51 -28.04 11.26
C PHE A 557 14.42 -26.90 10.75
N ASP A 558 13.92 -25.65 10.76
CA ASP A 558 14.60 -24.45 10.23
C ASP A 558 14.96 -24.54 8.73
N ARG A 559 14.33 -25.48 8.02
CA ARG A 559 14.42 -25.62 6.56
C ARG A 559 13.12 -25.11 5.95
N PRO A 560 13.09 -24.62 4.71
CA PRO A 560 11.87 -24.15 4.05
C PRO A 560 10.96 -25.33 3.63
N ILE A 561 10.67 -26.22 4.57
CA ILE A 561 9.79 -27.37 4.45
C ILE A 561 8.51 -26.99 5.19
N THR A 562 7.42 -26.81 4.46
CA THR A 562 6.13 -26.51 5.06
C THR A 562 5.51 -27.79 5.59
N ALA A 563 5.00 -27.78 6.81
CA ALA A 563 4.22 -28.86 7.39
C ALA A 563 2.92 -28.29 7.98
N GLY A 564 1.79 -28.86 7.59
CA GLY A 564 0.47 -28.40 8.04
C GLY A 564 -0.40 -29.54 8.51
N VAL A 565 -1.27 -29.27 9.47
CA VAL A 565 -2.32 -30.16 9.94
C VAL A 565 -3.63 -29.39 9.97
N ASP A 566 -4.66 -29.98 9.37
CA ASP A 566 -6.02 -29.44 9.37
C ASP A 566 -6.98 -30.47 9.93
N VAL A 567 -7.90 -30.02 10.76
CA VAL A 567 -9.04 -30.81 11.23
C VAL A 567 -10.30 -30.07 10.85
N TYR A 568 -11.23 -30.77 10.20
CA TYR A 568 -12.41 -30.14 9.65
C TYR A 568 -13.66 -30.99 9.76
N ARG A 569 -14.79 -30.28 9.79
CA ARG A 569 -16.13 -30.84 9.64
C ARG A 569 -16.90 -30.00 8.64
N GLN A 570 -17.40 -30.65 7.61
CA GLN A 570 -18.10 -30.01 6.51
C GLN A 570 -19.41 -30.71 6.22
N ASP A 571 -20.49 -29.94 6.09
CA ASP A 571 -21.79 -30.42 5.60
C ASP A 571 -22.10 -29.67 4.29
N ILE A 572 -22.23 -30.41 3.18
CA ILE A 572 -22.59 -29.86 1.87
C ILE A 572 -23.95 -30.43 1.47
N ARG A 573 -24.92 -29.56 1.21
CA ARG A 573 -26.25 -29.92 0.71
C ARG A 573 -26.28 -29.73 -0.80
N TYR A 574 -26.26 -30.83 -1.54
CA TYR A 574 -26.45 -30.82 -2.99
C TYR A 574 -27.95 -30.70 -3.29
N ILE A 575 -28.34 -29.58 -3.90
CA ILE A 575 -29.75 -29.22 -4.16
C ILE A 575 -30.47 -30.37 -4.88
N ASN A 576 -31.60 -30.82 -4.32
CA ASN A 576 -32.42 -31.94 -4.81
C ASN A 576 -31.68 -33.26 -5.05
N GLN A 577 -30.55 -33.48 -4.37
CA GLN A 577 -29.82 -34.76 -4.38
C GLN A 577 -29.75 -35.33 -2.96
N PHE A 578 -28.77 -34.90 -2.16
CA PHE A 578 -28.54 -35.35 -0.80
C PHE A 578 -27.62 -34.38 -0.04
N THR A 579 -27.53 -34.53 1.27
CA THR A 579 -26.54 -33.85 2.12
C THR A 579 -25.37 -34.78 2.40
N GLN A 580 -24.16 -34.33 2.08
CA GLN A 580 -22.89 -34.99 2.43
C GLN A 580 -22.34 -34.39 3.72
N SER A 581 -22.13 -35.23 4.74
CA SER A 581 -21.52 -34.85 6.02
C SER A 581 -20.15 -35.51 6.14
N THR A 582 -19.11 -34.69 6.17
CA THR A 582 -17.71 -35.12 6.21
C THR A 582 -17.07 -34.63 7.49
N ALA A 583 -16.38 -35.53 8.21
CA ALA A 583 -15.48 -35.17 9.29
C ALA A 583 -14.13 -35.83 9.04
N GLY A 584 -13.05 -35.07 9.12
CA GLY A 584 -11.73 -35.57 8.76
C GLY A 584 -10.60 -34.70 9.24
N GLY A 585 -9.40 -35.15 8.91
CA GLY A 585 -8.19 -34.35 9.06
C GLY A 585 -7.21 -34.64 7.94
N SER A 586 -6.33 -33.69 7.69
CA SER A 586 -5.29 -33.78 6.68
C SER A 586 -3.95 -33.30 7.20
N MET A 587 -2.89 -33.87 6.65
CA MET A 587 -1.52 -33.46 6.83
C MET A 587 -0.94 -33.12 5.47
N VAL A 588 -0.20 -32.01 5.39
CA VAL A 588 0.47 -31.55 4.18
C VAL A 588 1.94 -31.31 4.45
N TRP A 589 2.79 -31.76 3.55
CA TRP A 589 4.22 -31.41 3.51
C TRP A 589 4.54 -30.74 2.19
N GLY A 590 5.22 -29.59 2.21
CA GLY A 590 5.55 -28.80 1.04
C GLY A 590 7.05 -28.57 0.89
N PHE A 591 7.58 -28.86 -0.29
CA PHE A 591 8.99 -28.77 -0.62
C PHE A 591 9.22 -27.83 -1.81
N PRO A 592 10.00 -26.74 -1.66
CA PRO A 592 10.41 -25.92 -2.79
C PRO A 592 11.45 -26.68 -3.62
N VAL A 593 11.20 -26.83 -4.92
CA VAL A 593 12.08 -27.59 -5.83
C VAL A 593 12.74 -26.72 -6.90
N ALA A 594 12.12 -25.60 -7.25
CA ALA A 594 12.67 -24.58 -8.14
C ALA A 594 11.98 -23.23 -7.88
N PRO A 595 12.48 -22.11 -8.44
CA PRO A 595 11.72 -20.86 -8.43
C PRO A 595 10.31 -21.08 -8.97
N PHE A 596 9.30 -20.59 -8.25
CA PHE A 596 7.88 -20.74 -8.58
C PHE A 596 7.33 -22.17 -8.59
N ALA A 597 8.12 -23.18 -8.21
CA ALA A 597 7.73 -24.59 -8.22
C ALA A 597 7.80 -25.24 -6.82
N ARG A 598 6.73 -25.92 -6.43
CA ARG A 598 6.63 -26.66 -5.17
C ARG A 598 6.02 -28.04 -5.39
N ILE A 599 6.54 -29.04 -4.67
CA ILE A 599 5.93 -30.36 -4.54
C ILE A 599 5.28 -30.42 -3.16
N PHE A 600 4.05 -30.93 -3.11
CA PHE A 600 3.35 -31.25 -1.88
C PHE A 600 3.13 -32.75 -1.77
N ALA A 601 3.16 -33.27 -0.55
CA ALA A 601 2.63 -34.58 -0.22
C ALA A 601 1.46 -34.38 0.75
N ASN A 602 0.29 -34.89 0.39
CA ASN A 602 -0.92 -34.72 1.18
C ASN A 602 -1.41 -36.09 1.65
N TYR A 603 -1.66 -36.23 2.94
CA TYR A 603 -2.39 -37.36 3.50
C TYR A 603 -3.68 -36.85 4.13
N SER A 604 -4.83 -37.42 3.79
CA SER A 604 -6.11 -37.06 4.39
C SER A 604 -6.86 -38.31 4.82
N TYR A 605 -7.57 -38.21 5.94
CA TYR A 605 -8.46 -39.26 6.41
C TYR A 605 -9.83 -38.67 6.73
N GLN A 606 -10.87 -39.22 6.10
CA GLN A 606 -12.22 -38.68 6.11
C GLN A 606 -13.24 -39.76 6.43
N ARG A 607 -14.25 -39.38 7.22
CA ARG A 607 -15.47 -40.16 7.42
C ARG A 607 -16.63 -39.41 6.79
N VAL A 608 -17.26 -40.03 5.80
CA VAL A 608 -18.37 -39.48 5.02
C VAL A 608 -19.67 -40.20 5.38
N LYS A 609 -20.72 -39.43 5.63
CA LYS A 609 -22.11 -39.87 5.82
C LYS A 609 -23.02 -39.16 4.83
N ILE A 610 -24.02 -39.86 4.32
CA ILE A 610 -25.07 -39.30 3.46
C ILE A 610 -26.36 -39.19 4.27
N LYS A 611 -27.04 -38.05 4.17
CA LYS A 611 -28.30 -37.74 4.87
C LYS A 611 -29.19 -36.88 3.97
N ASP A 612 -30.46 -36.68 4.35
CA ASP A 612 -31.44 -35.85 3.61
C ASP A 612 -31.53 -36.20 2.11
N ILE A 613 -31.62 -37.49 1.79
CA ILE A 613 -31.66 -37.98 0.40
C ILE A 613 -33.02 -37.63 -0.23
N ASN A 614 -33.01 -37.06 -1.43
CA ASN A 614 -34.22 -36.74 -2.18
C ASN A 614 -34.99 -38.02 -2.54
N SER A 615 -36.31 -37.99 -2.36
CA SER A 615 -37.19 -39.15 -2.58
C SER A 615 -37.13 -39.74 -3.99
N ALA A 616 -36.75 -38.95 -5.01
CA ALA A 616 -36.53 -39.45 -6.37
C ALA A 616 -35.40 -40.48 -6.44
N TYR A 617 -34.37 -40.36 -5.59
CA TYR A 617 -33.27 -41.33 -5.49
C TYR A 617 -33.62 -42.54 -4.62
N LEU A 618 -34.72 -42.46 -3.86
CA LEU A 618 -35.19 -43.52 -2.97
C LEU A 618 -36.32 -44.37 -3.58
N ASN A 619 -36.71 -44.10 -4.83
CA ASN A 619 -37.75 -44.86 -5.49
C ASN A 619 -37.34 -46.35 -5.59
N PRO A 620 -38.12 -47.30 -5.04
CA PRO A 620 -37.76 -48.72 -5.02
C PRO A 620 -37.49 -49.31 -6.40
N THR A 621 -38.22 -48.88 -7.43
CA THR A 621 -38.02 -49.30 -8.83
C THR A 621 -36.67 -48.82 -9.36
N VAL A 622 -36.26 -47.59 -9.00
CA VAL A 622 -34.96 -47.02 -9.39
C VAL A 622 -33.82 -47.74 -8.65
N LEU A 623 -33.97 -48.00 -7.36
CA LEU A 623 -32.97 -48.71 -6.56
C LEU A 623 -32.81 -50.19 -6.95
N GLN A 624 -33.88 -50.84 -7.42
CA GLN A 624 -33.82 -52.19 -7.98
C GLN A 624 -33.13 -52.21 -9.35
N ALA A 625 -33.44 -51.25 -10.21
CA ALA A 625 -32.87 -51.17 -11.56
C ALA A 625 -31.42 -50.65 -11.57
N ASN A 626 -31.01 -49.88 -10.55
CA ASN A 626 -29.69 -49.28 -10.45
C ASN A 626 -29.01 -49.63 -9.11
N PRO A 627 -28.26 -50.77 -9.05
CA PRO A 627 -27.52 -51.19 -7.86
C PRO A 627 -26.46 -50.17 -7.40
N PHE A 628 -25.93 -49.36 -8.32
CA PHE A 628 -24.93 -48.34 -8.02
C PHE A 628 -25.49 -47.26 -7.08
N LEU A 629 -26.69 -46.75 -7.33
CA LEU A 629 -27.31 -45.74 -6.47
C LEU A 629 -27.51 -46.25 -5.04
N ARG A 630 -27.91 -47.51 -4.89
CA ARG A 630 -28.11 -48.17 -3.59
C ARG A 630 -26.81 -48.21 -2.76
N ASP A 631 -25.73 -48.72 -3.34
CA ASP A 631 -24.41 -48.81 -2.66
C ASP A 631 -23.82 -47.43 -2.38
N SER A 632 -23.90 -46.53 -3.37
CA SER A 632 -23.33 -45.20 -3.31
C SER A 632 -23.98 -44.31 -2.25
N LEU A 633 -25.31 -44.38 -2.12
CA LEU A 633 -26.08 -43.59 -1.15
C LEU A 633 -26.17 -44.26 0.22
N LEU A 634 -25.65 -45.49 0.37
CA LEU A 634 -25.70 -46.27 1.61
C LEU A 634 -27.14 -46.52 2.08
N VAL A 635 -28.01 -46.92 1.15
CA VAL A 635 -29.44 -47.21 1.41
C VAL A 635 -29.76 -48.68 1.10
N ASP A 636 -30.81 -49.21 1.73
CA ASP A 636 -31.33 -50.54 1.40
C ASP A 636 -32.38 -50.49 0.26
N LEU A 637 -32.94 -51.64 -0.12
CA LEU A 637 -33.98 -51.74 -1.17
C LEU A 637 -35.30 -51.05 -0.80
N ASN A 638 -35.54 -50.81 0.49
CA ASN A 638 -36.71 -50.09 0.98
C ASN A 638 -36.46 -48.57 1.03
N GLY A 639 -35.31 -48.09 0.53
CA GLY A 639 -34.94 -46.68 0.57
C GLY A 639 -34.59 -46.19 1.98
N THR A 640 -34.38 -47.10 2.93
CA THR A 640 -33.98 -46.76 4.29
C THR A 640 -32.47 -46.68 4.38
N THR A 641 -31.92 -45.61 4.97
CA THR A 641 -30.47 -45.49 5.19
C THR A 641 -29.99 -46.65 6.04
N VAL A 642 -28.90 -47.31 5.60
CA VAL A 642 -28.28 -48.40 6.36
C VAL A 642 -27.84 -47.86 7.71
N GLN A 643 -28.30 -48.47 8.81
CA GLN A 643 -27.93 -48.06 10.17
C GLN A 643 -26.38 -47.98 10.28
N ASN A 644 -25.86 -46.84 10.73
CA ASN A 644 -24.42 -46.54 10.82
C ASN A 644 -23.62 -46.55 9.50
N GLY A 645 -24.28 -46.47 8.34
CA GLY A 645 -23.62 -46.34 7.03
C GLY A 645 -22.61 -45.18 7.00
N THR A 646 -21.32 -45.52 6.94
CA THR A 646 -20.21 -44.55 6.82
C THR A 646 -19.18 -45.04 5.81
N ARG A 647 -18.67 -44.14 4.97
CA ARG A 647 -17.52 -44.40 4.09
C ARG A 647 -16.28 -43.76 4.72
N ARG A 648 -15.21 -44.54 4.84
CA ARG A 648 -13.91 -44.10 5.37
C ARG A 648 -12.95 -44.00 4.21
N ILE A 649 -12.38 -42.81 4.00
CA ILE A 649 -11.55 -42.53 2.84
C ILE A 649 -10.24 -41.97 3.35
N GLY A 650 -9.18 -42.74 3.21
CA GLY A 650 -7.82 -42.28 3.45
C GLY A 650 -7.11 -42.11 2.12
N LYS A 651 -6.68 -40.88 1.79
CA LYS A 651 -6.02 -40.52 0.52
C LYS A 651 -4.59 -40.08 0.81
N ILE A 652 -3.62 -40.62 0.07
CA ILE A 652 -2.26 -40.09 0.00
C ILE A 652 -1.94 -39.69 -1.44
N GLY A 653 -1.36 -38.51 -1.66
CA GLY A 653 -1.06 -38.08 -3.02
C GLY A 653 0.00 -36.99 -3.09
N PRO A 654 1.01 -37.13 -3.96
CA PRO A 654 1.86 -36.01 -4.34
C PRO A 654 1.09 -35.04 -5.25
N SER A 655 1.39 -33.75 -5.12
CA SER A 655 1.00 -32.75 -6.08
C SER A 655 2.16 -31.82 -6.43
N PHE A 656 2.23 -31.39 -7.68
CA PHE A 656 3.21 -30.43 -8.18
C PHE A 656 2.50 -29.15 -8.58
N ILE A 657 2.98 -28.03 -8.08
CA ILE A 657 2.45 -26.69 -8.39
C ILE A 657 3.57 -25.83 -8.96
N TYR A 658 3.36 -25.31 -10.16
CA TYR A 658 4.17 -24.26 -10.77
C TYR A 658 3.31 -23.02 -10.97
N ASN A 659 3.68 -21.86 -10.42
CA ASN A 659 2.85 -20.66 -10.48
C ASN A 659 3.66 -19.36 -10.69
N THR A 660 3.49 -18.72 -11.84
CA THR A 660 4.07 -17.41 -12.17
C THR A 660 3.00 -16.33 -12.45
N VAL A 661 1.77 -16.52 -11.99
CA VAL A 661 0.69 -15.55 -12.16
C VAL A 661 1.01 -14.27 -11.38
N ASP A 662 0.87 -13.13 -12.04
CA ASP A 662 1.29 -11.81 -11.54
C ASP A 662 0.45 -11.30 -10.36
N ASN A 663 -0.86 -11.53 -10.41
CA ASN A 663 -1.79 -11.10 -9.36
C ASN A 663 -2.85 -12.19 -9.12
N PRO A 664 -3.08 -12.62 -7.87
CA PRO A 664 -4.01 -13.71 -7.58
C PRO A 664 -5.50 -13.33 -7.75
N ILE A 665 -5.86 -12.04 -7.66
CA ILE A 665 -7.25 -11.57 -7.71
C ILE A 665 -7.60 -11.04 -9.10
N PHE A 666 -6.70 -10.23 -9.67
CA PHE A 666 -6.87 -9.58 -10.96
C PHE A 666 -5.72 -9.92 -11.92
N PRO A 667 -5.51 -11.21 -12.25
CA PRO A 667 -4.40 -11.63 -13.07
C PRO A 667 -4.43 -10.96 -14.45
N THR A 668 -3.25 -10.65 -14.99
CA THR A 668 -3.08 -10.12 -16.34
C THR A 668 -2.01 -10.87 -17.15
N THR A 669 -1.06 -11.52 -16.47
CA THR A 669 -0.01 -12.30 -17.12
C THR A 669 0.47 -13.46 -16.24
N GLY A 670 1.02 -14.48 -16.88
CA GLY A 670 1.64 -15.62 -16.20
C GLY A 670 0.89 -16.92 -16.45
N ARG A 671 1.30 -17.97 -15.74
CA ARG A 671 0.75 -19.31 -15.90
C ARG A 671 0.79 -20.08 -14.59
N LYS A 672 -0.17 -20.97 -14.41
CA LYS A 672 -0.27 -21.87 -13.27
C LYS A 672 -0.51 -23.29 -13.78
N TYR A 673 0.25 -24.24 -13.26
CA TYR A 673 0.05 -25.67 -13.48
C TYR A 673 -0.07 -26.38 -12.15
N THR A 674 -1.07 -27.23 -12.01
CA THR A 674 -1.24 -28.13 -10.88
C THR A 674 -1.38 -29.55 -11.42
N LEU A 675 -0.50 -30.44 -11.01
CA LEU A 675 -0.58 -31.87 -11.31
C LEU A 675 -0.78 -32.61 -9.99
N GLY A 676 -1.78 -33.45 -9.90
CA GLY A 676 -2.10 -34.21 -8.69
C GLY A 676 -2.25 -35.70 -9.00
N PHE A 677 -1.90 -36.54 -8.03
CA PHE A 677 -2.15 -37.98 -8.12
C PHE A 677 -2.53 -38.50 -6.74
N ASP A 678 -3.82 -38.68 -6.48
CA ASP A 678 -4.29 -39.23 -5.21
C ASP A 678 -4.46 -40.74 -5.27
N PHE A 679 -4.02 -41.43 -4.23
CA PHE A 679 -4.24 -42.84 -3.98
C PHE A 679 -5.08 -43.01 -2.71
N ALA A 680 -6.36 -43.34 -2.89
CA ALA A 680 -7.30 -43.62 -1.82
C ALA A 680 -7.31 -45.10 -1.48
N GLY A 681 -7.30 -45.44 -0.19
CA GLY A 681 -7.38 -46.82 0.31
C GLY A 681 -6.63 -47.06 1.62
N ILE A 682 -5.68 -46.20 1.98
CA ILE A 682 -4.85 -46.35 3.18
C ILE A 682 -5.68 -45.98 4.41
N GLY A 683 -6.00 -46.97 5.26
CA GLY A 683 -6.83 -46.77 6.45
C GLY A 683 -8.32 -46.53 6.16
N GLY A 684 -8.74 -46.60 4.89
CA GLY A 684 -10.13 -46.45 4.46
C GLY A 684 -10.72 -47.72 3.86
N ASN A 685 -12.03 -47.72 3.60
CA ASN A 685 -12.75 -48.80 2.91
C ASN A 685 -13.18 -48.44 1.48
N THR A 686 -12.74 -47.28 0.99
CA THR A 686 -12.95 -46.85 -0.40
C THR A 686 -11.59 -46.73 -1.09
N GLN A 687 -11.41 -47.46 -2.20
CA GLN A 687 -10.14 -47.62 -2.90
C GLN A 687 -10.24 -47.08 -4.33
N PHE A 688 -9.46 -46.04 -4.64
CA PHE A 688 -9.39 -45.47 -6.00
C PHE A 688 -8.11 -44.68 -6.22
N MET A 689 -7.74 -44.47 -7.48
CA MET A 689 -6.70 -43.52 -7.88
C MET A 689 -7.33 -42.33 -8.60
N SER A 690 -6.82 -41.12 -8.36
CA SER A 690 -7.34 -39.89 -8.95
C SER A 690 -6.21 -38.98 -9.48
N PRO A 691 -5.68 -39.25 -10.68
CA PRO A 691 -4.90 -38.26 -11.42
C PRO A 691 -5.72 -37.01 -11.77
N SER A 692 -5.12 -35.84 -11.58
CA SER A 692 -5.69 -34.54 -11.95
C SER A 692 -4.64 -33.63 -12.58
N MET A 693 -5.10 -32.80 -13.52
CA MET A 693 -4.29 -31.76 -14.16
C MET A 693 -5.12 -30.50 -14.32
N ASP A 694 -4.54 -29.36 -13.93
CA ASP A 694 -5.16 -28.04 -13.98
C ASP A 694 -4.14 -27.05 -14.54
N GLY A 695 -4.50 -26.33 -15.59
CA GLY A 695 -3.63 -25.41 -16.29
C GLY A 695 -4.33 -24.09 -16.55
N VAL A 696 -3.71 -22.99 -16.16
CA VAL A 696 -4.20 -21.62 -16.39
C VAL A 696 -3.12 -20.79 -17.05
N TRP A 697 -3.48 -20.01 -18.07
CA TRP A 697 -2.60 -19.09 -18.77
C TRP A 697 -3.24 -17.71 -18.89
N TYR A 698 -2.49 -16.67 -18.55
CA TYR A 698 -2.87 -15.28 -18.76
C TYR A 698 -1.88 -14.63 -19.73
N LEU A 699 -2.40 -14.14 -20.84
CA LEU A 699 -1.66 -13.49 -21.91
C LEU A 699 -2.06 -12.02 -21.97
N LYS A 700 -1.12 -11.12 -21.68
CA LYS A 700 -1.35 -9.69 -21.75
C LYS A 700 -1.41 -9.24 -23.21
N VAL A 701 -2.53 -8.65 -23.63
CA VAL A 701 -2.72 -8.12 -24.99
C VAL A 701 -2.30 -6.66 -25.05
N ASN A 702 -2.72 -5.85 -24.08
CA ASN A 702 -2.28 -4.46 -23.90
C ASN A 702 -2.37 -4.06 -22.41
N ASN A 703 -2.23 -2.77 -22.08
CA ASN A 703 -2.27 -2.31 -20.69
C ASN A 703 -3.65 -2.40 -20.01
N ARG A 704 -4.72 -2.61 -20.77
CA ARG A 704 -6.10 -2.72 -20.26
C ARG A 704 -6.74 -4.09 -20.53
N THR A 705 -6.22 -4.90 -21.45
CA THR A 705 -6.83 -6.19 -21.81
C THR A 705 -5.87 -7.37 -21.78
N SER A 706 -6.41 -8.54 -21.48
CA SER A 706 -5.69 -9.81 -21.39
C SER A 706 -6.60 -10.99 -21.74
N ILE A 707 -6.01 -12.11 -22.17
CA ILE A 707 -6.72 -13.36 -22.44
C ILE A 707 -6.39 -14.34 -21.31
N GLY A 708 -7.41 -14.94 -20.71
CA GLY A 708 -7.31 -16.05 -19.78
C GLY A 708 -7.71 -17.36 -20.45
N LEU A 709 -6.90 -18.39 -20.33
CA LEU A 709 -7.23 -19.74 -20.75
C LEU A 709 -7.12 -20.66 -19.54
N HIS A 710 -8.11 -21.53 -19.34
CA HIS A 710 -8.11 -22.54 -18.30
C HIS A 710 -8.48 -23.88 -18.90
N GLY A 711 -7.73 -24.92 -18.54
CA GLY A 711 -7.98 -26.30 -18.93
C GLY A 711 -7.83 -27.21 -17.72
N GLN A 712 -8.78 -28.11 -17.53
CA GLN A 712 -8.78 -29.05 -16.43
C GLN A 712 -9.15 -30.45 -16.91
N PHE A 713 -8.42 -31.44 -16.38
CA PHE A 713 -8.66 -32.86 -16.57
C PHE A 713 -8.66 -33.56 -15.22
N GLN A 714 -9.66 -34.40 -15.00
CA GLN A 714 -9.73 -35.27 -13.83
C GLN A 714 -10.09 -36.67 -14.29
N TYR A 715 -9.46 -37.69 -13.71
CA TYR A 715 -9.83 -39.08 -13.92
C TYR A 715 -9.72 -39.84 -12.60
N ILE A 716 -10.79 -40.52 -12.21
CA ILE A 716 -10.89 -41.29 -10.98
C ILE A 716 -11.22 -42.73 -11.35
N ARG A 717 -10.37 -43.67 -10.93
CA ARG A 717 -10.54 -45.09 -11.22
C ARG A 717 -10.58 -45.89 -9.92
N PRO A 718 -11.70 -46.57 -9.59
CA PRO A 718 -11.74 -47.49 -8.46
C PRO A 718 -10.85 -48.71 -8.70
N TYR A 719 -10.36 -49.31 -7.62
CA TYR A 719 -9.57 -50.55 -7.67
C TYR A 719 -9.82 -51.41 -6.41
N GLY A 720 -9.32 -52.65 -6.44
CA GLY A 720 -9.43 -53.57 -5.30
C GLY A 720 -10.87 -53.98 -4.99
N ASP A 721 -11.29 -53.75 -3.76
CA ASP A 721 -12.63 -54.11 -3.25
C ASP A 721 -13.69 -53.09 -3.65
N THR A 722 -13.28 -51.87 -3.99
CA THR A 722 -14.18 -50.86 -4.53
C THR A 722 -14.38 -51.11 -6.02
N LYS A 723 -15.60 -51.48 -6.41
CA LYS A 723 -15.96 -51.71 -7.83
C LYS A 723 -16.48 -50.44 -8.50
N ASP A 724 -17.31 -49.70 -7.79
CA ASP A 724 -17.87 -48.43 -8.24
C ASP A 724 -17.49 -47.29 -7.30
N LEU A 725 -17.29 -46.10 -7.86
CA LEU A 725 -16.94 -44.91 -7.10
C LEU A 725 -18.20 -44.30 -6.49
N PRO A 726 -18.28 -44.05 -5.17
CA PRO A 726 -19.44 -43.38 -4.59
C PRO A 726 -19.76 -42.05 -5.30
N ILE A 727 -21.03 -41.73 -5.47
CA ILE A 727 -21.57 -40.57 -6.21
C ILE A 727 -21.02 -39.23 -5.71
N PHE A 728 -20.64 -39.14 -4.44
CA PHE A 728 -20.03 -37.95 -3.87
C PHE A 728 -18.53 -37.81 -4.20
N GLU A 729 -17.87 -38.89 -4.62
CA GLU A 729 -16.50 -38.88 -5.18
C GLU A 729 -16.51 -38.80 -6.72
N LYS A 730 -17.64 -39.10 -7.38
CA LYS A 730 -17.77 -38.93 -8.84
C LYS A 730 -17.60 -37.46 -9.26
N VAL A 731 -17.14 -37.27 -10.49
CA VAL A 731 -16.88 -35.97 -11.11
C VAL A 731 -18.15 -35.44 -11.79
N PHE A 732 -18.38 -34.14 -11.63
CA PHE A 732 -19.50 -33.41 -12.23
C PHE A 732 -19.00 -32.03 -12.69
N LEU A 733 -19.66 -31.47 -13.70
CA LEU A 733 -19.46 -30.08 -14.12
C LEU A 733 -20.75 -29.27 -13.97
N GLY A 734 -20.64 -27.96 -14.15
CA GLY A 734 -21.69 -26.96 -13.92
C GLY A 734 -21.43 -26.12 -12.66
N GLY A 735 -21.92 -24.88 -12.65
CA GLY A 735 -21.67 -23.88 -11.62
C GLY A 735 -20.68 -22.79 -12.05
N GLU A 736 -20.39 -21.86 -11.15
CA GLU A 736 -19.64 -20.61 -11.46
C GLU A 736 -18.13 -20.78 -11.63
N TYR A 737 -17.57 -21.93 -11.25
CA TYR A 737 -16.14 -22.28 -11.38
C TYR A 737 -15.86 -23.33 -12.47
N SER A 738 -16.88 -23.80 -13.19
CA SER A 738 -16.70 -24.76 -14.28
C SER A 738 -17.35 -24.26 -15.57
N ILE A 739 -18.56 -24.74 -15.90
CA ILE A 739 -19.34 -24.26 -17.03
C ILE A 739 -20.39 -23.29 -16.49
N ARG A 740 -20.11 -21.98 -16.60
CA ARG A 740 -21.04 -20.95 -16.13
C ARG A 740 -22.38 -21.10 -16.85
N GLY A 741 -23.45 -20.68 -16.20
CA GLY A 741 -24.81 -20.84 -16.73
C GLY A 741 -25.44 -22.22 -16.58
N TYR A 742 -24.69 -23.27 -16.21
CA TYR A 742 -25.26 -24.54 -15.77
C TYR A 742 -25.32 -24.60 -14.25
N ASP A 743 -26.28 -25.34 -13.71
CA ASP A 743 -26.37 -25.55 -12.26
C ASP A 743 -25.23 -26.42 -11.73
N LEU A 744 -24.88 -26.22 -10.45
CA LEU A 744 -23.84 -27.00 -9.79
C LEU A 744 -24.16 -28.49 -9.85
N ARG A 745 -23.21 -29.29 -10.35
CA ARG A 745 -23.31 -30.75 -10.53
C ARG A 745 -24.42 -31.22 -11.48
N SER A 746 -24.85 -30.41 -12.46
CA SER A 746 -25.89 -30.80 -13.41
C SER A 746 -25.37 -31.49 -14.68
N VAL A 747 -24.09 -31.29 -15.03
CA VAL A 747 -23.45 -31.85 -16.23
C VAL A 747 -22.71 -33.14 -15.86
N GLY A 748 -23.24 -34.27 -16.33
CA GLY A 748 -22.68 -35.60 -16.13
C GLY A 748 -23.52 -36.70 -16.76
N PRO A 749 -23.00 -37.95 -16.80
CA PRO A 749 -23.79 -39.14 -17.08
C PRO A 749 -25.06 -39.18 -16.23
N ARG A 750 -26.12 -39.73 -16.81
CA ARG A 750 -27.44 -39.84 -16.19
C ARG A 750 -27.89 -41.29 -16.20
N ASP A 751 -28.65 -41.64 -15.18
CA ASP A 751 -29.35 -42.92 -15.13
C ASP A 751 -30.33 -43.02 -16.31
N PRO A 752 -30.27 -44.09 -17.14
CA PRO A 752 -31.10 -44.19 -18.34
C PRO A 752 -32.61 -44.23 -18.07
N ILE A 753 -33.02 -44.63 -16.86
CA ILE A 753 -34.42 -44.83 -16.47
C ILE A 753 -34.94 -43.58 -15.75
N SER A 754 -34.33 -43.22 -14.62
CA SER A 754 -34.75 -42.10 -13.77
C SER A 754 -34.31 -40.73 -14.28
N ARG A 755 -33.37 -40.67 -15.25
CA ARG A 755 -32.76 -39.44 -15.79
C ARG A 755 -31.99 -38.60 -14.75
N LEU A 756 -31.83 -39.12 -13.53
CA LEU A 756 -31.04 -38.50 -12.46
C LEU A 756 -29.56 -38.47 -12.84
N VAL A 757 -28.85 -37.40 -12.46
CA VAL A 757 -27.43 -37.27 -12.72
C VAL A 757 -26.63 -38.14 -11.76
N THR A 758 -25.84 -39.07 -12.30
CA THR A 758 -25.04 -40.02 -11.51
C THR A 758 -23.57 -39.62 -11.45
N GLY A 759 -23.13 -38.70 -12.34
CA GLY A 759 -21.74 -38.27 -12.44
C GLY A 759 -20.86 -39.29 -13.15
N GLY A 760 -19.64 -38.87 -13.48
CA GLY A 760 -18.69 -39.70 -14.20
C GLY A 760 -17.38 -39.91 -13.47
N ASN A 761 -16.50 -40.65 -14.11
CA ASN A 761 -15.17 -40.97 -13.61
C ASN A 761 -14.10 -40.12 -14.26
N LYS A 762 -14.39 -39.45 -15.38
CA LYS A 762 -13.47 -38.49 -15.99
C LYS A 762 -14.18 -37.24 -16.48
N SER A 763 -13.47 -36.13 -16.47
CA SER A 763 -13.93 -34.87 -17.03
C SER A 763 -12.85 -34.18 -17.85
N LEU A 764 -13.31 -33.37 -18.80
CA LEU A 764 -12.53 -32.34 -19.46
C LEU A 764 -13.29 -31.03 -19.34
N LEU A 765 -12.59 -29.96 -18.98
CA LEU A 765 -13.12 -28.61 -18.88
C LEU A 765 -12.15 -27.64 -19.56
N PHE A 766 -12.71 -26.70 -20.31
CA PHE A 766 -12.01 -25.61 -20.96
C PHE A 766 -12.76 -24.31 -20.75
N ASN A 767 -12.06 -23.25 -20.34
CA ASN A 767 -12.59 -21.90 -20.27
C ASN A 767 -11.66 -20.95 -21.02
N ALA A 768 -12.24 -20.08 -21.85
CA ALA A 768 -11.55 -18.96 -22.48
C ALA A 768 -12.20 -17.66 -22.01
N GLU A 769 -11.39 -16.72 -21.54
CA GLU A 769 -11.83 -15.42 -21.02
C GLU A 769 -11.10 -14.30 -21.75
N TYR A 770 -11.84 -13.29 -22.22
CA TYR A 770 -11.29 -12.00 -22.63
C TYR A 770 -11.56 -10.97 -21.54
N LEU A 771 -10.50 -10.56 -20.87
CA LEU A 771 -10.52 -9.73 -19.67
C LEU A 771 -10.28 -8.27 -20.05
N ILE A 772 -11.17 -7.37 -19.65
CA ILE A 772 -11.12 -5.93 -19.94
C ILE A 772 -11.15 -5.17 -18.61
N ASN A 773 -10.03 -4.53 -18.26
CA ASN A 773 -9.93 -3.63 -17.10
C ASN A 773 -10.54 -2.27 -17.47
N ILE A 774 -11.65 -1.90 -16.81
CA ILE A 774 -12.38 -0.67 -17.11
C ILE A 774 -11.82 0.48 -16.27
N ALA A 775 -11.94 0.36 -14.94
CA ALA A 775 -11.51 1.36 -13.97
C ALA A 775 -11.40 0.71 -12.59
N GLY A 776 -10.36 1.07 -11.82
CA GLY A 776 -10.16 0.58 -10.46
C GLY A 776 -10.42 -0.93 -10.32
N PRO A 777 -11.18 -1.36 -9.29
CA PRO A 777 -11.46 -2.78 -9.06
C PRO A 777 -12.49 -3.39 -10.03
N VAL A 778 -12.87 -2.74 -11.14
CA VAL A 778 -13.93 -3.19 -12.06
C VAL A 778 -13.35 -3.81 -13.34
N ARG A 779 -13.74 -5.05 -13.63
CA ARG A 779 -13.33 -5.83 -14.81
C ARG A 779 -14.55 -6.43 -15.51
N LEU A 780 -14.65 -6.21 -16.82
CA LEU A 780 -15.56 -6.94 -17.69
C LEU A 780 -14.84 -8.16 -18.26
N VAL A 781 -15.51 -9.30 -18.27
CA VAL A 781 -15.01 -10.58 -18.75
C VAL A 781 -15.98 -11.10 -19.79
N LEU A 782 -15.53 -11.32 -21.01
CA LEU A 782 -16.28 -12.11 -21.99
C LEU A 782 -15.76 -13.54 -21.91
N PHE A 783 -16.64 -14.53 -21.83
CA PHE A 783 -16.22 -15.90 -21.61
C PHE A 783 -16.85 -16.90 -22.57
N TYR A 784 -16.14 -18.01 -22.77
CA TYR A 784 -16.61 -19.22 -23.42
C TYR A 784 -16.15 -20.43 -22.60
N ASP A 785 -17.10 -21.19 -22.09
CA ASP A 785 -16.88 -22.38 -21.27
C ASP A 785 -17.34 -23.62 -22.04
N ALA A 786 -16.58 -24.70 -21.96
CA ALA A 786 -16.92 -25.97 -22.56
C ALA A 786 -16.44 -27.13 -21.68
N GLY A 787 -17.26 -28.16 -21.51
CA GLY A 787 -16.81 -29.34 -20.79
C GLY A 787 -17.68 -30.57 -21.01
N GLN A 788 -17.11 -31.72 -20.68
CA GLN A 788 -17.72 -33.03 -20.81
C GLN A 788 -17.32 -33.89 -19.61
N VAL A 789 -18.25 -34.74 -19.16
CA VAL A 789 -18.01 -35.74 -18.12
C VAL A 789 -18.44 -37.10 -18.67
N GLN A 790 -17.63 -38.14 -18.44
CA GLN A 790 -17.86 -39.50 -18.93
C GLN A 790 -17.52 -40.54 -17.86
N ASP A 791 -18.15 -41.71 -17.94
CA ASP A 791 -17.85 -42.85 -17.06
C ASP A 791 -16.68 -43.70 -17.59
N VAL A 792 -16.21 -44.67 -16.80
CA VAL A 792 -15.19 -45.63 -17.19
C VAL A 792 -15.68 -46.45 -18.39
N GLY A 793 -14.81 -46.67 -19.38
CA GLY A 793 -15.14 -47.41 -20.60
C GLY A 793 -15.74 -46.57 -21.73
N HIS A 794 -16.27 -45.37 -21.44
CA HIS A 794 -16.74 -44.45 -22.47
C HIS A 794 -15.63 -43.47 -22.88
N SER A 795 -15.33 -43.32 -24.16
CA SER A 795 -14.39 -42.31 -24.66
C SER A 795 -15.02 -40.91 -24.63
N PHE A 796 -14.20 -39.86 -24.52
CA PHE A 796 -14.69 -38.52 -24.82
C PHE A 796 -15.14 -38.47 -26.28
N ALA A 797 -16.18 -37.68 -26.55
CA ALA A 797 -16.86 -37.69 -27.83
C ALA A 797 -17.20 -36.25 -28.22
N TRP A 798 -17.37 -36.01 -29.51
CA TRP A 798 -17.86 -34.72 -30.02
C TRP A 798 -19.39 -34.68 -30.04
N LYS A 799 -20.02 -35.84 -30.26
CA LYS A 799 -21.47 -36.00 -30.32
C LYS A 799 -21.91 -37.16 -29.44
N ASP A 800 -23.02 -36.96 -28.72
CA ASP A 800 -23.70 -37.98 -27.95
C ASP A 800 -25.03 -38.35 -28.63
N PRO A 801 -25.40 -39.64 -28.66
CA PRO A 801 -26.71 -40.06 -29.14
C PRO A 801 -27.80 -39.53 -28.20
N VAL A 802 -28.83 -38.91 -28.76
CA VAL A 802 -30.04 -38.54 -28.04
C VAL A 802 -30.94 -39.76 -28.02
N THR A 803 -31.14 -40.33 -26.84
CA THR A 803 -31.89 -41.58 -26.67
C THR A 803 -33.27 -41.35 -26.06
N GLN A 804 -34.29 -41.93 -26.69
CA GLN A 804 -35.64 -42.05 -26.17
C GLN A 804 -35.81 -43.45 -25.59
N THR A 805 -36.25 -43.54 -24.34
CA THR A 805 -36.50 -44.81 -23.67
C THR A 805 -38.01 -45.02 -23.62
N THR A 806 -38.49 -46.05 -24.30
CA THR A 806 -39.91 -46.42 -24.34
C THR A 806 -40.09 -47.69 -23.50
N ALA A 807 -41.05 -47.70 -22.57
CA ALA A 807 -41.41 -48.92 -21.86
C ALA A 807 -42.21 -49.83 -22.79
N LEU A 808 -41.69 -51.01 -23.08
CA LEU A 808 -42.44 -52.10 -23.71
C LEU A 808 -43.28 -52.77 -22.61
N ASN A 809 -44.57 -52.92 -22.89
CA ASN A 809 -45.66 -53.40 -22.01
C ASN A 809 -46.35 -52.33 -21.14
N VAL A 810 -46.73 -51.21 -21.74
CA VAL A 810 -47.95 -50.51 -21.30
C VAL A 810 -49.11 -51.12 -22.10
N LEU A 811 -49.84 -52.07 -21.50
CA LEU A 811 -51.12 -52.52 -22.05
C LEU A 811 -52.03 -51.30 -22.25
N SER A 812 -52.71 -51.24 -23.38
CA SER A 812 -53.68 -50.21 -23.73
C SER A 812 -54.80 -50.08 -22.68
N PRO A 813 -55.44 -48.91 -22.54
CA PRO A 813 -56.51 -48.69 -21.58
C PRO A 813 -57.81 -49.33 -22.09
N ASP A 814 -57.92 -50.64 -21.91
CA ASP A 814 -59.14 -51.40 -22.17
C ASP A 814 -59.65 -51.90 -20.82
N ALA A 815 -60.86 -51.47 -20.46
CA ALA A 815 -61.46 -51.54 -19.12
C ALA A 815 -61.78 -52.96 -18.58
N ALA A 816 -61.09 -54.01 -19.03
CA ALA A 816 -61.35 -55.39 -18.64
C ALA A 816 -60.18 -56.08 -17.89
N SER A 817 -59.00 -55.45 -17.76
CA SER A 817 -57.82 -56.06 -17.12
C SER A 817 -57.64 -55.71 -15.63
N ILE A 818 -58.53 -54.91 -15.05
CA ILE A 818 -58.42 -54.37 -13.67
C ILE A 818 -58.78 -55.39 -12.58
N LEU A 819 -59.23 -56.61 -12.93
CA LEU A 819 -59.63 -57.63 -11.95
C LEU A 819 -58.62 -58.78 -11.72
N TYR A 820 -57.51 -58.86 -12.46
CA TYR A 820 -56.57 -59.99 -12.34
C TYR A 820 -55.16 -59.65 -11.80
N SER A 821 -54.86 -58.39 -11.47
CA SER A 821 -53.55 -57.99 -10.91
C SER A 821 -53.51 -57.84 -9.38
N VAL A 822 -54.60 -58.17 -8.67
CA VAL A 822 -54.72 -58.02 -7.21
C VAL A 822 -54.07 -59.19 -6.42
N LEU A 823 -53.59 -60.25 -7.08
CA LEU A 823 -53.05 -61.44 -6.38
C LEU A 823 -51.64 -61.89 -6.82
N ASN A 824 -50.96 -61.17 -7.71
CA ASN A 824 -49.55 -61.43 -8.03
C ASN A 824 -48.77 -60.11 -8.15
N PRO A 825 -47.68 -59.89 -7.40
CA PRO A 825 -46.78 -58.79 -7.69
C PRO A 825 -46.26 -59.01 -9.11
N ILE A 826 -46.43 -58.02 -9.98
CA ILE A 826 -45.83 -58.03 -11.32
C ILE A 826 -44.31 -58.04 -11.11
N THR A 827 -43.71 -59.23 -11.17
CA THR A 827 -42.25 -59.47 -11.10
C THR A 827 -41.58 -59.37 -12.46
N SER A 828 -42.28 -58.86 -13.48
CA SER A 828 -41.69 -58.67 -14.80
C SER A 828 -40.86 -57.39 -14.79
N PRO A 829 -39.54 -57.44 -15.03
CA PRO A 829 -38.76 -56.22 -15.24
C PRO A 829 -39.40 -55.48 -16.42
N PHE A 830 -39.72 -54.20 -16.23
CA PHE A 830 -40.12 -53.34 -17.34
C PHE A 830 -39.06 -53.48 -18.44
N GLN A 831 -39.45 -54.00 -19.61
CA GLN A 831 -38.56 -54.06 -20.74
C GLN A 831 -38.52 -52.66 -21.34
N TYR A 832 -37.39 -52.00 -21.25
CA TYR A 832 -37.20 -50.68 -21.84
C TYR A 832 -36.48 -50.83 -23.17
N GLN A 833 -37.08 -50.33 -24.25
CA GLN A 833 -36.39 -50.19 -25.53
C GLN A 833 -35.89 -48.77 -25.66
N THR A 834 -34.56 -48.63 -25.71
CA THR A 834 -33.90 -47.35 -25.93
C THR A 834 -33.61 -47.20 -27.42
N SER A 835 -34.28 -46.25 -28.09
CA SER A 835 -34.01 -45.89 -29.48
C SER A 835 -33.21 -44.59 -29.56
N THR A 836 -32.26 -44.50 -30.49
CA THR A 836 -31.54 -43.25 -30.75
C THR A 836 -32.36 -42.42 -31.73
N ILE A 837 -32.84 -41.27 -31.28
CA ILE A 837 -33.70 -40.36 -32.05
C ILE A 837 -32.94 -39.16 -32.64
N GLY A 838 -31.64 -39.05 -32.38
CA GLY A 838 -30.79 -38.00 -32.93
C GLY A 838 -29.38 -37.98 -32.32
N GLN A 839 -28.61 -36.94 -32.62
CA GLN A 839 -27.31 -36.68 -32.02
C GLN A 839 -27.24 -35.23 -31.51
N ALA A 840 -26.66 -35.01 -30.35
CA ALA A 840 -26.40 -33.69 -29.77
C ALA A 840 -24.91 -33.52 -29.47
N SER A 841 -24.46 -32.28 -29.21
CA SER A 841 -23.09 -32.06 -28.74
C SER A 841 -22.87 -32.72 -27.38
N ALA A 842 -21.80 -33.51 -27.29
CA ALA A 842 -21.39 -34.17 -26.05
C ALA A 842 -20.76 -33.16 -25.07
N PHE A 843 -19.99 -32.20 -25.60
CA PHE A 843 -19.54 -31.04 -24.85
C PHE A 843 -20.72 -30.11 -24.58
N LYS A 844 -20.93 -29.80 -23.29
CA LYS A 844 -21.83 -28.74 -22.86
C LYS A 844 -21.05 -27.44 -22.87
N THR A 845 -21.65 -26.41 -23.44
CA THR A 845 -20.98 -25.13 -23.63
C THR A 845 -21.82 -23.99 -23.11
N SER A 846 -21.15 -22.94 -22.64
CA SER A 846 -21.74 -21.68 -22.27
C SER A 846 -20.90 -20.52 -22.79
N THR A 847 -21.54 -19.41 -23.14
CA THR A 847 -20.87 -18.18 -23.56
C THR A 847 -21.58 -16.98 -22.97
N GLY A 848 -20.85 -15.92 -22.67
CA GLY A 848 -21.48 -14.78 -22.02
C GLY A 848 -20.55 -13.68 -21.57
N ALA A 849 -21.08 -12.84 -20.69
CA ALA A 849 -20.38 -11.72 -20.09
C ALA A 849 -20.47 -11.79 -18.57
N GLU A 850 -19.39 -11.41 -17.90
CA GLU A 850 -19.27 -11.34 -16.46
C GLU A 850 -18.66 -10.00 -16.04
N ILE A 851 -19.27 -9.33 -15.06
CA ILE A 851 -18.70 -8.13 -14.44
C ILE A 851 -18.16 -8.53 -13.05
N ARG A 852 -16.87 -8.33 -12.84
CA ARG A 852 -16.16 -8.54 -11.56
C ARG A 852 -15.82 -7.19 -10.94
N PHE A 853 -16.20 -6.94 -9.69
CA PHE A 853 -15.78 -5.74 -8.99
C PHE A 853 -15.67 -5.88 -7.48
N PHE A 854 -14.86 -5.03 -6.82
CA PHE A 854 -14.90 -4.88 -5.36
C PHE A 854 -15.78 -3.69 -4.98
N MET A 855 -16.64 -3.89 -3.98
CA MET A 855 -17.37 -2.78 -3.37
C MET A 855 -16.42 -1.95 -2.48
N PRO A 856 -16.20 -0.65 -2.75
CA PRO A 856 -15.19 0.16 -2.07
C PRO A 856 -15.35 0.23 -0.54
N VAL A 857 -16.59 0.18 -0.04
CA VAL A 857 -16.88 0.35 1.39
C VAL A 857 -16.69 -0.95 2.19
N LEU A 858 -16.95 -2.10 1.57
CA LEU A 858 -16.95 -3.41 2.23
C LEU A 858 -15.74 -4.27 1.86
N ASN A 859 -14.99 -3.89 0.82
CA ASN A 859 -13.91 -4.68 0.22
C ASN A 859 -14.32 -6.13 -0.12
N VAL A 860 -15.60 -6.31 -0.48
CA VAL A 860 -16.18 -7.59 -0.87
C VAL A 860 -16.22 -7.69 -2.39
N PRO A 861 -15.74 -8.79 -2.98
CA PRO A 861 -15.84 -9.00 -4.42
C PRO A 861 -17.26 -9.43 -4.84
N PHE A 862 -17.65 -8.96 -6.02
CA PHE A 862 -18.92 -9.20 -6.68
C PHE A 862 -18.69 -9.76 -8.07
N ARG A 863 -19.51 -10.72 -8.47
CA ARG A 863 -19.57 -11.30 -9.82
C ARG A 863 -21.01 -11.24 -10.31
N LEU A 864 -21.24 -10.63 -11.46
CA LEU A 864 -22.52 -10.67 -12.17
C LEU A 864 -22.30 -11.43 -13.47
N ILE A 865 -22.97 -12.57 -13.66
CA ILE A 865 -22.73 -13.49 -14.76
C ILE A 865 -24.00 -13.59 -15.61
N MET A 866 -23.89 -13.24 -16.89
CA MET A 866 -24.91 -13.44 -17.90
C MET A 866 -24.42 -14.55 -18.84
N ALA A 867 -25.13 -15.68 -18.87
CA ALA A 867 -24.70 -16.88 -19.58
C ALA A 867 -25.75 -17.38 -20.58
N LEU A 868 -25.29 -17.76 -21.76
CA LEU A 868 -26.05 -18.41 -22.82
C LEU A 868 -25.52 -19.83 -23.03
N ASN A 869 -26.40 -20.83 -22.95
CA ASN A 869 -26.08 -22.26 -22.99
C ASN A 869 -26.54 -22.89 -24.32
N PRO A 870 -25.79 -22.75 -25.43
CA PRO A 870 -26.23 -23.24 -26.73
C PRO A 870 -26.30 -24.78 -26.78
N GLN A 871 -25.32 -25.47 -26.19
CA GLN A 871 -25.22 -26.94 -26.22
C GLN A 871 -25.76 -27.61 -24.94
N ARG A 872 -27.00 -27.29 -24.55
CA ARG A 872 -27.61 -27.74 -23.27
C ARG A 872 -28.47 -29.01 -23.35
N SER A 873 -28.63 -29.59 -24.54
CA SER A 873 -29.52 -30.73 -24.75
C SER A 873 -29.17 -31.90 -23.83
N GLY A 874 -30.20 -32.54 -23.26
CA GLY A 874 -30.07 -33.67 -22.34
C GLY A 874 -29.66 -33.31 -20.90
N VAL A 875 -29.46 -32.02 -20.60
CA VAL A 875 -29.16 -31.55 -19.24
C VAL A 875 -30.44 -31.12 -18.55
N LEU A 876 -30.66 -31.62 -17.33
CA LEU A 876 -31.66 -31.12 -16.40
C LEU A 876 -30.96 -30.25 -15.34
N ASP A 877 -31.60 -29.14 -15.00
CA ASP A 877 -31.22 -28.24 -13.92
C ASP A 877 -31.44 -28.91 -12.55
N ASN A 878 -31.06 -28.22 -11.47
CA ASN A 878 -31.18 -28.81 -10.13
C ASN A 878 -32.63 -28.97 -9.65
N ASN A 879 -33.63 -28.46 -10.39
CA ASN A 879 -35.06 -28.71 -10.15
C ASN A 879 -35.62 -29.80 -11.08
N LEU A 880 -34.75 -30.57 -11.72
CA LEU A 880 -35.08 -31.65 -12.66
C LEU A 880 -35.85 -31.15 -13.90
N GLN A 881 -35.75 -29.87 -14.23
CA GLN A 881 -36.32 -29.30 -15.45
C GLN A 881 -35.26 -29.20 -16.54
N PRO A 882 -35.63 -29.24 -17.84
CA PRO A 882 -34.68 -29.02 -18.92
C PRO A 882 -33.89 -27.72 -18.74
N GLU A 883 -32.57 -27.79 -18.90
CA GLU A 883 -31.67 -26.65 -18.72
C GLU A 883 -32.05 -25.48 -19.62
N LYS A 884 -32.00 -24.26 -19.07
CA LYS A 884 -32.45 -23.05 -19.77
C LYS A 884 -31.38 -22.55 -20.73
N LEU A 885 -31.83 -21.90 -21.82
CA LEU A 885 -30.92 -21.30 -22.79
C LEU A 885 -30.16 -20.11 -22.19
N PHE A 886 -30.84 -19.28 -21.40
CA PHE A 886 -30.25 -18.09 -20.78
C PHE A 886 -30.36 -18.20 -19.26
N LYS A 887 -29.27 -17.89 -18.56
CA LYS A 887 -29.24 -17.75 -17.10
C LYS A 887 -28.51 -16.48 -16.68
N PHE A 888 -29.08 -15.82 -15.68
CA PHE A 888 -28.43 -14.75 -14.93
C PHE A 888 -28.04 -15.28 -13.55
N ARG A 889 -26.82 -15.02 -13.12
CA ARG A 889 -26.28 -15.42 -11.82
C ARG A 889 -25.52 -14.26 -11.20
N PHE A 890 -25.50 -14.21 -9.88
CA PHE A 890 -24.61 -13.31 -9.16
C PHE A 890 -23.97 -14.05 -7.98
N ALA A 891 -22.77 -13.63 -7.62
CA ALA A 891 -22.07 -14.10 -6.44
C ALA A 891 -21.45 -12.92 -5.70
N VAL A 892 -21.48 -12.99 -4.37
CA VAL A 892 -21.01 -11.95 -3.44
C VAL A 892 -20.25 -12.64 -2.33
N GLY A 893 -19.08 -12.12 -1.96
CA GLY A 893 -18.37 -12.59 -0.77
C GLY A 893 -17.02 -13.25 -1.04
N THR A 894 -16.42 -13.73 0.03
CA THR A 894 -15.09 -14.36 0.10
C THR A 894 -14.96 -15.68 -0.66
N THR A 895 -16.04 -16.17 -1.24
CA THR A 895 -16.06 -17.34 -2.12
C THR A 895 -15.56 -17.00 -3.53
N PHE A 896 -15.29 -15.73 -3.84
CA PHE A 896 -14.70 -15.25 -5.10
C PHE A 896 -13.49 -16.04 -5.61
#